data_AF-A0A2D6QE47-F1
#
_entry.id   AF-A0A2D6QE47-F1
#
_cell.length_a   1.000
_cell.length_b   1.000
_cell.length_c   1.000
_cell.angle_alpha   90.00
_cell.angle_beta   90.00
_cell.angle_gamma   90.00
#
_symmetry.space_group_name_H-M   'P 1'
#
loop_
_entity.id
_entity.type
_entity.pdbx_description
1 polymer ?
#
loop_
_entity_poly.entity_id
_entity_poly.type
_entity_poly.pdbx_seq_one_letter_code
_entity_poly.pdbx_strand_id
1 'polypeptide(L)'
;MRLISLSVVVVVLGLTPSTSAQDLYDQDLFRPFGLTFHQADYWQQLLDNQDDGIYIKADLTVDGVTYPDVGIRMRGQFTSWCSLSDKKPFRIKMDEFVPGQSIYGQDSFRLNNAAGDPTFLREALMAEAMREYVPMARRAFTNLSINGMNWGVYILEQQKDGRYAKEFFGDDSGNRYKAIWPNALTYHNANPNNYVGRYTHVNGPTADSYLDLIVLLDALNNTALGAPLMDALMPLIDVDAVLWALVGNALFGNMDSYQGNSHNYYMLFDGHQERFYFQTHDLDLSFGTYSPKADESVIYGFNNAARPLVYRTWKHKPFREEFWAHLKTMAEDHFDWDYLGPLAWKWHAMIDAAVAADPLKIYTYQNFKDGITQDVYTGGTCITFFPGLKSWTEERQGYVLNLNNVTVPRVTLGSASHTPTKPAPGEVVVVTVTATGSEPVGKMRLRYRAGPGAFKDKPMQDDGLSGDGAAGDGVYGAKIPGQAPGALVEYVIVAVGGTTGSRSFLPRKSEQDPFVYSVPFGGAGLRITEYMYSGADGEIVELTNTSAAPIDVTGWSLDDQTGAAGTFDLSAAGIVQAGESIVVTDVAAGAFAAAWNLSGVTVLGGNQVAKIGRNDTLHIFDQSGAVVDRLAYGDEDFPGSPRAKDSSAWICSNSVGLDDPQLWTLSMAGDPQGSWASIGGDVASPGIWNPSGCPSIGVDYCSSNPNSTGSTATLVGSGSAALAADNLILKVANLPVSKVGYFLLSDAQGNVPGFGGSQGVLCLGAPVLRFAKDILQVDASGQVSFAVDFGALPGGAVFQIGETWNFQLWYRDNNPTSTSNTSNGLAVTFN
;
A
#
# COMPACT_ATOMS: atom_id res chain seq x y z
N MET A 1 67.09 -18.08 0.18
CA MET A 1 66.17 -18.34 1.30
C MET A 1 66.24 -17.16 2.27
N ARG A 2 65.45 -16.11 1.98
CA ARG A 2 65.11 -14.99 2.86
C ARG A 2 63.74 -14.50 2.36
N LEU A 3 62.71 -14.71 3.18
CA LEU A 3 61.36 -14.19 2.94
C LEU A 3 61.39 -12.67 3.07
N ILE A 4 60.85 -11.96 2.08
CA ILE A 4 60.43 -10.57 2.20
C ILE A 4 58.91 -10.58 2.19
N SER A 5 58.34 -10.22 3.34
CA SER A 5 56.91 -10.07 3.58
C SER A 5 56.45 -8.76 2.92
N LEU A 6 55.50 -8.84 1.99
CA LEU A 6 54.82 -7.68 1.42
C LEU A 6 53.42 -7.62 2.04
N SER A 7 53.20 -6.61 2.89
CA SER A 7 51.92 -6.33 3.53
C SER A 7 50.88 -5.90 2.48
N VAL A 8 49.80 -6.67 2.36
CA VAL A 8 48.60 -6.29 1.60
C VAL A 8 47.77 -5.37 2.47
N VAL A 9 47.63 -4.11 2.05
CA VAL A 9 46.65 -3.17 2.60
C VAL A 9 45.30 -3.52 1.96
N VAL A 10 44.42 -4.17 2.72
CA VAL A 10 43.02 -4.36 2.34
C VAL A 10 42.30 -3.04 2.62
N VAL A 11 42.00 -2.29 1.57
CA VAL A 11 41.03 -1.18 1.64
C VAL A 11 39.66 -1.83 1.68
N VAL A 12 39.09 -1.97 2.87
CA VAL A 12 37.68 -2.30 3.05
C VAL A 12 36.90 -1.05 2.63
N LEU A 13 36.42 -1.04 1.39
CA LEU A 13 35.36 -0.12 0.97
C LEU A 13 34.12 -0.50 1.78
N GLY A 14 33.87 0.26 2.84
CA GLY A 14 32.65 0.15 3.62
C GLY A 14 31.48 0.48 2.72
N LEU A 15 30.67 -0.54 2.40
CA LEU A 15 29.29 -0.35 1.98
C LEU A 15 28.62 0.45 3.10
N THR A 16 28.37 1.73 2.88
CA THR A 16 27.43 2.47 3.72
C THR A 16 26.06 1.86 3.45
N PRO A 17 25.43 1.19 4.42
CA PRO A 17 24.06 0.74 4.23
C PRO A 17 23.21 1.96 3.89
N SER A 18 22.38 1.84 2.87
CA SER A 18 21.26 2.76 2.66
C SER A 18 20.51 2.84 3.98
N THR A 19 20.57 3.98 4.65
CA THR A 19 19.87 4.19 5.92
C THR A 19 18.38 4.29 5.59
N SER A 20 17.67 3.17 5.68
CA SER A 20 16.21 3.22 5.79
C SER A 20 15.84 4.16 6.93
N ALA A 21 14.83 5.01 6.72
CA ALA A 21 14.30 5.84 7.78
C ALA A 21 13.93 4.94 8.98
N GLN A 22 14.40 5.30 10.17
CA GLN A 22 14.13 4.51 11.37
C GLN A 22 12.63 4.57 11.70
N ASP A 23 11.99 3.40 11.90
CA ASP A 23 10.59 3.30 12.32
C ASP A 23 10.50 3.06 13.84
N LEU A 24 9.63 3.83 14.50
CA LEU A 24 9.34 3.70 15.93
C LEU A 24 8.68 2.36 16.25
N TYR A 25 7.84 1.86 15.33
CA TYR A 25 7.07 0.64 15.51
C TYR A 25 7.68 -0.57 14.81
N ASP A 26 8.98 -0.51 14.50
CA ASP A 26 9.73 -1.66 13.97
C ASP A 26 9.68 -2.83 14.99
N GLN A 27 9.05 -3.92 14.56
CA GLN A 27 8.77 -5.08 15.41
C GLN A 27 9.98 -6.01 15.58
N ASP A 28 11.06 -5.74 14.87
CA ASP A 28 12.30 -6.49 14.92
C ASP A 28 13.31 -5.87 15.89
N LEU A 29 12.96 -4.70 16.44
CA LEU A 29 13.80 -3.93 17.35
C LEU A 29 13.16 -3.84 18.74
N PHE A 30 13.97 -4.17 19.75
CA PHE A 30 13.62 -3.98 21.14
C PHE A 30 14.37 -2.78 21.71
N ARG A 31 13.74 -1.61 21.62
CA ARG A 31 14.38 -0.32 21.92
C ARG A 31 14.30 0.02 23.41
N PRO A 32 15.39 0.45 24.07
CA PRO A 32 15.33 0.95 25.43
C PRO A 32 14.80 2.39 25.45
N PHE A 33 13.80 2.66 26.30
CA PHE A 33 13.26 4.01 26.52
C PHE A 33 13.64 4.48 27.93
N GLY A 34 14.14 5.71 28.05
CA GLY A 34 14.50 6.33 29.32
C GLY A 34 13.70 7.59 29.57
N LEU A 35 12.88 7.62 30.61
CA LEU A 35 12.21 8.83 31.09
C LEU A 35 12.97 9.43 32.27
N THR A 36 13.28 10.72 32.18
CA THR A 36 13.90 11.47 33.28
C THR A 36 12.97 12.60 33.72
N PHE A 37 12.39 12.45 34.91
CA PHE A 37 11.59 13.49 35.56
C PHE A 37 12.49 14.31 36.48
N HIS A 38 12.46 15.63 36.30
CA HIS A 38 13.26 16.57 37.09
C HIS A 38 12.54 17.02 38.36
N GLN A 39 11.22 16.80 38.46
CA GLN A 39 10.40 17.11 39.62
C GLN A 39 10.56 16.01 40.68
N ALA A 40 10.81 16.39 41.93
CA ALA A 40 10.99 15.43 43.02
C ALA A 40 9.72 14.65 43.37
N ASP A 41 8.55 15.25 43.12
CA ASP A 41 7.20 14.72 43.39
C ASP A 41 6.50 14.20 42.13
N TYR A 42 7.23 13.95 41.03
CA TYR A 42 6.66 13.58 39.73
C TYR A 42 5.62 12.45 39.81
N TRP A 43 5.86 11.45 40.66
CA TRP A 43 4.95 10.31 40.80
C TRP A 43 3.61 10.71 41.41
N GLN A 44 3.63 11.56 42.45
CA GLN A 44 2.40 12.07 43.05
C GLN A 44 1.65 12.93 42.05
N GLN A 45 2.34 13.77 41.28
CA GLN A 45 1.71 14.55 40.22
C GLN A 45 1.06 13.66 39.16
N LEU A 46 1.72 12.58 38.72
CA LEU A 46 1.13 11.63 37.76
C LEU A 46 -0.14 10.96 38.31
N LEU A 47 -0.16 10.61 39.60
CA LEU A 47 -1.33 10.02 40.26
C LEU A 47 -2.48 11.02 40.37
N ASP A 48 -2.20 12.23 40.86
CA ASP A 48 -3.20 13.29 41.04
C ASP A 48 -3.80 13.74 39.69
N ASN A 49 -2.98 13.74 38.64
CA ASN A 49 -3.36 14.16 37.30
C ASN A 49 -4.02 13.07 36.43
N GLN A 50 -4.12 11.83 36.92
CA GLN A 50 -4.54 10.69 36.08
C GLN A 50 -5.96 10.87 35.54
N ASP A 51 -6.91 11.22 36.40
CA ASP A 51 -8.33 11.34 36.06
C ASP A 51 -8.61 12.55 35.16
N ASP A 52 -7.89 13.65 35.37
CA ASP A 52 -7.98 14.87 34.57
C ASP A 52 -7.18 14.78 33.26
N GLY A 53 -6.31 13.77 33.13
CA GLY A 53 -5.49 13.55 31.94
C GLY A 53 -4.44 14.63 31.69
N ILE A 54 -3.95 15.27 32.76
CA ILE A 54 -2.97 16.37 32.69
C ILE A 54 -1.56 15.79 32.46
N TYR A 55 -0.83 16.36 31.51
CA TYR A 55 0.57 16.00 31.23
C TYR A 55 1.54 16.71 32.18
N ILE A 56 2.62 16.02 32.56
CA ILE A 56 3.78 16.61 33.23
C ILE A 56 5.04 16.44 32.36
N LYS A 57 6.06 17.26 32.60
CA LYS A 57 7.30 17.27 31.81
C LYS A 57 8.26 16.17 32.24
N ALA A 58 8.87 15.50 31.27
CA ALA A 58 10.05 14.65 31.44
C ALA A 58 10.93 14.67 30.18
N ASP A 59 12.22 14.38 30.30
CA ASP A 59 13.05 14.10 29.13
C ASP A 59 12.86 12.64 28.71
N LEU A 60 12.70 12.38 27.42
CA LEU A 60 12.67 11.04 26.85
C LEU A 60 13.99 10.76 26.12
N THR A 61 14.65 9.65 26.43
CA THR A 61 15.82 9.15 25.70
C THR A 61 15.48 7.87 24.96
N VAL A 62 15.71 7.84 23.65
CA VAL A 62 15.52 6.68 22.78
C VAL A 62 16.70 6.61 21.81
N ASP A 63 17.31 5.43 21.66
CA ASP A 63 18.46 5.18 20.78
C ASP A 63 19.63 6.18 20.97
N GLY A 64 19.83 6.64 22.20
CA GLY A 64 20.88 7.60 22.57
C GLY A 64 20.54 9.07 22.29
N VAL A 65 19.37 9.37 21.73
CA VAL A 65 18.87 10.73 21.50
C VAL A 65 17.95 11.13 22.65
N THR A 66 18.19 12.31 23.24
CA THR A 66 17.35 12.88 24.31
C THR A 66 16.45 13.98 23.76
N TYR A 67 15.16 13.82 23.96
CA TYR A 67 14.07 14.75 23.64
C TYR A 67 13.63 15.45 24.94
N PRO A 68 13.93 16.74 25.12
CA PRO A 68 13.62 17.44 26.35
C PRO A 68 12.13 17.76 26.48
N ASP A 69 11.65 17.91 27.72
CA ASP A 69 10.32 18.46 28.04
C ASP A 69 9.15 17.75 27.31
N VAL A 70 9.22 16.44 27.12
CA VAL A 70 8.12 15.62 26.60
C VAL A 70 6.98 15.54 27.62
N GLY A 71 5.74 15.57 27.14
CA GLY A 71 4.55 15.39 27.97
C GLY A 71 4.30 13.93 28.31
N ILE A 72 4.27 13.61 29.60
CA ILE A 72 3.95 12.28 30.14
C ILE A 72 2.69 12.36 31.00
N ARG A 73 1.76 11.43 30.80
CA ARG A 73 0.63 11.21 31.72
C ARG A 73 0.31 9.73 31.89
N MET A 74 -0.26 9.39 33.04
CA MET A 74 -0.92 8.10 33.22
C MET A 74 -2.22 8.05 32.39
N ARG A 75 -2.59 6.83 32.01
CA ARG A 75 -3.85 6.56 31.29
C ARG A 75 -4.44 5.23 31.75
N GLY A 76 -5.59 4.87 31.19
CA GLY A 76 -6.25 3.60 31.49
C GLY A 76 -7.09 3.65 32.75
N GLN A 77 -8.27 3.02 32.70
CA GLN A 77 -9.12 2.83 33.86
C GLN A 77 -8.84 1.43 34.41
N PHE A 78 -9.30 0.38 33.72
CA PHE A 78 -9.11 -1.01 34.15
C PHE A 78 -7.64 -1.40 34.38
N THR A 79 -6.76 -1.14 33.42
CA THR A 79 -5.33 -1.52 33.46
C THR A 79 -4.50 -0.78 34.51
N SER A 80 -5.03 0.30 35.10
CA SER A 80 -4.37 1.09 36.14
C SER A 80 -4.66 0.59 37.56
N TRP A 81 -5.87 0.12 37.83
CA TRP A 81 -6.26 -0.44 39.14
C TRP A 81 -6.10 -1.97 39.21
N CYS A 82 -6.08 -2.65 38.06
CA CYS A 82 -6.06 -4.11 38.03
C CYS A 82 -4.68 -4.75 38.25
N SER A 83 -3.64 -3.92 38.17
CA SER A 83 -2.28 -4.26 38.57
C SER A 83 -2.11 -3.98 40.06
N LEU A 84 -1.82 -5.01 40.87
CA LEU A 84 -1.29 -4.83 42.23
C LEU A 84 0.16 -4.28 42.24
N SER A 85 0.70 -3.96 41.06
CA SER A 85 2.02 -3.36 40.86
C SER A 85 1.92 -1.88 40.49
N ASP A 86 2.98 -1.14 40.80
CA ASP A 86 3.17 0.26 40.40
C ASP A 86 3.39 0.41 38.88
N LYS A 87 3.45 -0.70 38.12
CA LYS A 87 3.55 -0.69 36.66
C LYS A 87 2.28 -0.11 36.01
N LYS A 88 2.27 1.21 35.78
CA LYS A 88 1.16 1.95 35.14
C LYS A 88 1.40 2.15 33.63
N PRO A 89 0.34 2.23 32.80
CA PRO A 89 0.48 2.56 31.40
C PRO A 89 0.57 4.08 31.20
N PHE A 90 1.34 4.51 30.21
CA PHE A 90 1.60 5.93 29.94
C PHE A 90 1.12 6.35 28.55
N ARG A 91 0.77 7.63 28.41
CA ARG A 91 0.72 8.31 27.12
C ARG A 91 1.86 9.30 27.05
N ILE A 92 2.57 9.28 25.93
CA ILE A 92 3.71 10.15 25.63
C ILE A 92 3.28 11.11 24.53
N LYS A 93 3.50 12.40 24.73
CA LYS A 93 3.22 13.44 23.74
C LYS A 93 4.45 14.33 23.59
N MET A 94 5.13 14.17 22.48
CA MET A 94 6.43 14.75 22.17
C MET A 94 6.37 16.28 22.12
N ASP A 95 5.29 16.81 21.56
CA ASP A 95 5.10 18.23 21.28
C ASP A 95 4.26 18.98 22.32
N GLU A 96 3.95 18.36 23.46
CA GLU A 96 3.09 18.96 24.49
C GLU A 96 3.67 20.26 25.05
N PHE A 97 4.98 20.31 25.27
CA PHE A 97 5.66 21.50 25.78
C PHE A 97 6.75 22.06 24.85
N VAL A 98 7.11 21.33 23.80
CA VAL A 98 8.07 21.74 22.77
C VAL A 98 7.40 21.61 21.40
N PRO A 99 6.82 22.70 20.86
CA PRO A 99 6.06 22.64 19.61
C PRO A 99 6.86 22.01 18.45
N GLY A 100 6.24 21.08 17.73
CA GLY A 100 6.84 20.41 16.57
C GLY A 100 7.85 19.31 16.88
N GLN A 101 8.15 19.03 18.16
CA GLN A 101 9.02 17.92 18.55
C GLN A 101 8.35 16.57 18.19
N SER A 102 9.11 15.69 17.54
CA SER A 102 8.65 14.33 17.17
C SER A 102 9.80 13.33 17.24
N ILE A 103 9.46 12.05 17.36
CA ILE A 103 10.40 10.92 17.30
C ILE A 103 10.04 10.03 16.12
N TYR A 104 10.95 9.88 15.16
CA TYR A 104 10.72 9.12 13.93
C TYR A 104 9.40 9.52 13.23
N GLY A 105 9.12 10.81 13.22
CA GLY A 105 7.89 11.38 12.66
C GLY A 105 6.63 11.14 13.51
N GLN A 106 6.72 10.65 14.75
CA GLN A 106 5.59 10.48 15.66
C GLN A 106 5.58 11.59 16.72
N ASP A 107 4.43 12.26 16.88
CA ASP A 107 4.23 13.29 17.92
C ASP A 107 3.59 12.72 19.20
N SER A 108 2.96 11.55 19.13
CA SER A 108 2.44 10.87 20.31
C SER A 108 2.33 9.35 20.14
N PHE A 109 2.45 8.65 21.25
CA PHE A 109 2.31 7.20 21.32
C PHE A 109 1.95 6.77 22.75
N ARG A 110 1.67 5.47 22.95
CA ARG A 110 1.32 4.93 24.27
C ARG A 110 2.23 3.79 24.65
N LEU A 111 2.43 3.64 25.95
CA LEU A 111 3.15 2.52 26.56
C LEU A 111 2.13 1.74 27.41
N ASN A 112 1.71 0.57 26.90
CA ASN A 112 0.81 -0.34 27.59
C ASN A 112 1.60 -1.26 28.53
N ASN A 113 1.08 -1.48 29.73
CA ASN A 113 1.74 -2.24 30.81
C ASN A 113 1.44 -3.75 30.76
N ALA A 114 0.69 -4.22 29.77
CA ALA A 114 0.24 -5.61 29.62
C ALA A 114 -0.55 -6.15 30.84
N ALA A 115 -1.36 -5.30 31.50
CA ALA A 115 -2.14 -5.74 32.66
C ALA A 115 -3.12 -6.87 32.34
N GLY A 116 -3.64 -6.98 31.11
CA GLY A 116 -4.48 -8.10 30.66
C GLY A 116 -3.72 -9.29 30.07
N ASP A 117 -2.38 -9.31 30.14
CA ASP A 117 -1.60 -10.18 29.28
C ASP A 117 -0.28 -10.67 29.93
N PRO A 118 -0.21 -11.92 30.43
CA PRO A 118 1.03 -12.48 30.97
C PRO A 118 2.14 -12.71 29.93
N THR A 119 1.84 -12.68 28.63
CA THR A 119 2.84 -12.89 27.57
C THR A 119 3.35 -11.59 26.95
N PHE A 120 2.63 -10.47 27.14
CA PHE A 120 2.79 -9.20 26.43
C PHE A 120 2.44 -9.24 24.93
N LEU A 121 2.04 -10.40 24.38
CA LEU A 121 1.94 -10.58 22.92
C LEU A 121 0.51 -10.48 22.37
N ARG A 122 -0.53 -10.54 23.20
CA ARG A 122 -1.94 -10.67 22.76
C ARG A 122 -2.35 -9.53 21.83
N GLU A 123 -2.14 -8.29 22.26
CA GLU A 123 -2.52 -7.15 21.44
C GLU A 123 -1.65 -7.00 20.18
N ALA A 124 -0.37 -7.37 20.24
CA ALA A 124 0.54 -7.31 19.10
C ALA A 124 0.17 -8.35 18.03
N LEU A 125 -0.08 -9.60 18.44
CA LEU A 125 -0.45 -10.69 17.54
C LEU A 125 -1.80 -10.44 16.88
N MET A 126 -2.80 -10.01 17.65
CA MET A 126 -4.10 -9.66 17.07
C MET A 126 -3.98 -8.46 16.12
N ALA A 127 -3.19 -7.44 16.48
CA ALA A 127 -3.00 -6.29 15.60
C ALA A 127 -2.38 -6.71 14.27
N GLU A 128 -1.30 -7.48 14.26
CA GLU A 128 -0.64 -7.89 13.00
C GLU A 128 -1.53 -8.75 12.12
N ALA A 129 -2.23 -9.74 12.68
CA ALA A 129 -3.18 -10.53 11.88
C ALA A 129 -4.32 -9.67 11.30
N MET A 130 -4.75 -8.64 12.03
CA MET A 130 -5.84 -7.75 11.59
C MET A 130 -5.39 -6.73 10.53
N ARG A 131 -4.11 -6.31 10.53
CA ARG A 131 -3.57 -5.34 9.54
C ARG A 131 -3.67 -5.83 8.11
N GLU A 132 -3.73 -7.15 7.92
CA GLU A 132 -3.94 -7.79 6.62
C GLU A 132 -5.34 -7.55 6.04
N TYR A 133 -6.30 -7.10 6.86
CA TYR A 133 -7.71 -6.98 6.49
C TYR A 133 -8.34 -5.62 6.77
N VAL A 134 -7.84 -4.85 7.74
CA VAL A 134 -8.38 -3.53 8.07
C VAL A 134 -7.28 -2.63 8.62
N PRO A 135 -7.44 -1.29 8.54
CA PRO A 135 -6.60 -0.36 9.26
C PRO A 135 -6.47 -0.74 10.74
N MET A 136 -5.26 -1.03 11.17
CA MET A 136 -4.97 -1.41 12.56
C MET A 136 -3.68 -0.74 13.05
N ALA A 137 -3.76 -0.16 14.25
CA ALA A 137 -2.64 0.56 14.86
C ALA A 137 -1.47 -0.39 15.14
N ARG A 138 -0.26 0.00 14.74
CA ARG A 138 0.98 -0.77 14.93
C ARG A 138 1.31 -1.00 16.40
N ARG A 139 2.05 -2.09 16.66
CA ARG A 139 2.55 -2.48 17.99
C ARG A 139 4.04 -2.80 17.93
N ALA A 140 4.79 -2.40 18.95
CA ALA A 140 6.18 -2.81 19.14
C ALA A 140 6.47 -2.98 20.64
N PHE A 141 7.71 -3.31 21.00
CA PHE A 141 8.10 -3.55 22.38
C PHE A 141 9.25 -2.64 22.80
N THR A 142 9.22 -2.18 24.06
CA THR A 142 10.30 -1.39 24.64
C THR A 142 10.61 -1.83 26.06
N ASN A 143 11.87 -1.70 26.47
CA ASN A 143 12.24 -1.75 27.88
C ASN A 143 12.26 -0.34 28.45
N LEU A 144 11.36 -0.03 29.38
CA LEU A 144 11.25 1.29 29.98
C LEU A 144 12.17 1.41 31.21
N SER A 145 12.83 2.55 31.33
CA SER A 145 13.44 3.01 32.57
C SER A 145 12.91 4.38 32.95
N ILE A 146 12.70 4.62 34.24
CA ILE A 146 12.29 5.93 34.77
C ILE A 146 13.27 6.34 35.85
N ASN A 147 13.90 7.51 35.70
CA ASN A 147 14.94 8.03 36.60
C ASN A 147 16.05 7.00 36.89
N GLY A 148 16.47 6.28 35.85
CA GLY A 148 17.51 5.24 35.93
C GLY A 148 17.06 3.90 36.52
N MET A 149 15.82 3.79 37.00
CA MET A 149 15.26 2.53 37.50
C MET A 149 14.64 1.73 36.36
N ASN A 150 14.82 0.40 36.35
CA ASN A 150 14.18 -0.48 35.37
C ASN A 150 12.68 -0.64 35.68
N TRP A 151 11.82 -0.36 34.70
CA TRP A 151 10.36 -0.55 34.76
C TRP A 151 9.88 -1.73 33.90
N GLY A 152 10.80 -2.39 33.20
CA GLY A 152 10.54 -3.58 32.43
C GLY A 152 9.87 -3.32 31.09
N VAL A 153 9.26 -4.38 30.55
CA VAL A 153 8.71 -4.39 29.19
C VAL A 153 7.40 -3.64 29.11
N TYR A 154 7.25 -2.81 28.08
CA TYR A 154 6.01 -2.14 27.70
C TYR A 154 5.71 -2.39 26.22
N ILE A 155 4.42 -2.41 25.89
CA ILE A 155 3.97 -2.52 24.50
C ILE A 155 3.71 -1.11 23.99
N LEU A 156 4.35 -0.77 22.88
CA LEU A 156 4.24 0.52 22.23
C LEU A 156 3.00 0.51 21.32
N GLU A 157 2.07 1.44 21.54
CA GLU A 157 0.85 1.60 20.75
C GLU A 157 0.95 2.79 19.80
N GLN A 158 0.71 2.58 18.50
CA GLN A 158 0.48 3.67 17.58
C GLN A 158 -0.80 4.43 17.94
N GLN A 159 -0.68 5.75 18.05
CA GLN A 159 -1.82 6.63 18.30
C GLN A 159 -2.64 6.77 17.01
N LYS A 160 -3.98 6.73 17.12
CA LYS A 160 -4.92 6.90 16.00
C LYS A 160 -5.18 8.39 15.71
N ASP A 161 -4.11 9.15 15.53
CA ASP A 161 -4.13 10.59 15.26
C ASP A 161 -4.16 10.88 13.75
N GLY A 162 -3.82 12.11 13.36
CA GLY A 162 -3.78 12.50 11.95
C GLY A 162 -2.76 11.70 11.14
N ARG A 163 -1.60 11.35 11.71
CA ARG A 163 -0.58 10.57 11.01
C ARG A 163 -1.06 9.16 10.72
N TYR A 164 -1.76 8.55 11.68
CA TYR A 164 -2.44 7.28 11.47
C TYR A 164 -3.48 7.38 10.35
N ALA A 165 -4.33 8.41 10.35
CA ALA A 165 -5.31 8.60 9.29
C ALA A 165 -4.62 8.75 7.92
N LYS A 166 -3.58 9.57 7.82
CA LYS A 166 -2.80 9.76 6.60
C LYS A 166 -2.14 8.46 6.11
N GLU A 167 -1.61 7.64 7.02
CA GLU A 167 -1.01 6.34 6.70
C GLU A 167 -1.99 5.41 5.97
N PHE A 168 -3.26 5.37 6.40
CA PHE A 168 -4.25 4.41 5.87
C PHE A 168 -5.19 4.99 4.82
N PHE A 169 -5.46 6.29 4.84
CA PHE A 169 -6.46 6.93 4.00
C PHE A 169 -5.87 7.96 3.04
N GLY A 170 -4.56 8.26 3.15
CA GLY A 170 -3.92 9.35 2.41
C GLY A 170 -4.32 10.76 2.87
N ASP A 171 -5.31 10.87 3.76
CA ASP A 171 -5.88 12.09 4.32
C ASP A 171 -5.94 12.02 5.85
N ASP A 172 -5.74 13.17 6.51
CA ASP A 172 -5.84 13.31 7.96
C ASP A 172 -6.92 14.29 8.46
N SER A 173 -7.69 14.88 7.54
CA SER A 173 -8.72 15.88 7.84
C SER A 173 -10.02 15.26 8.36
N GLY A 174 -10.33 14.01 7.97
CA GLY A 174 -11.54 13.31 8.39
C GLY A 174 -11.72 13.18 9.91
N ASN A 175 -12.97 13.32 10.39
CA ASN A 175 -13.29 13.23 11.81
C ASN A 175 -13.00 11.85 12.40
N ARG A 176 -12.51 11.83 13.64
CA ARG A 176 -12.13 10.60 14.36
C ARG A 176 -12.81 10.56 15.72
N TYR A 177 -13.62 9.55 15.96
CA TYR A 177 -14.41 9.41 17.18
C TYR A 177 -14.03 8.15 17.94
N LYS A 178 -13.55 8.30 19.18
CA LYS A 178 -13.37 7.18 20.10
C LYS A 178 -14.64 6.97 20.93
N ALA A 179 -15.15 5.75 20.99
CA ALA A 179 -16.27 5.42 21.88
C ALA A 179 -15.91 5.57 23.37
N ILE A 180 -16.85 6.11 24.16
CA ILE A 180 -16.77 6.16 25.64
C ILE A 180 -17.80 5.19 26.20
N TRP A 181 -17.39 4.29 27.09
CA TRP A 181 -18.28 3.29 27.68
C TRP A 181 -19.45 3.91 28.47
N PRO A 182 -20.66 3.33 28.40
CA PRO A 182 -21.13 2.35 27.42
C PRO A 182 -21.63 3.04 26.14
N ASN A 183 -21.27 2.50 24.96
CA ASN A 183 -21.71 3.11 23.70
C ASN A 183 -21.90 2.09 22.56
N ALA A 184 -23.16 1.83 22.24
CA ALA A 184 -23.57 0.82 21.26
C ALA A 184 -23.94 1.40 19.88
N LEU A 185 -23.40 2.56 19.47
CA LEU A 185 -23.77 3.21 18.19
C LEU A 185 -25.27 3.50 18.10
N THR A 186 -25.83 4.08 19.16
CA THR A 186 -27.25 4.44 19.24
C THR A 186 -27.50 5.88 18.79
N TYR A 187 -28.58 6.11 18.06
CA TYR A 187 -29.00 7.45 17.65
C TYR A 187 -29.63 8.23 18.81
N HIS A 188 -29.23 9.50 18.98
CA HIS A 188 -29.65 10.38 20.07
C HIS A 188 -30.20 11.72 19.55
N ASN A 189 -30.95 11.70 18.45
CA ASN A 189 -31.49 12.86 17.71
C ASN A 189 -30.44 13.73 16.99
N ALA A 190 -30.88 14.74 16.24
CA ALA A 190 -30.02 15.54 15.38
C ALA A 190 -29.15 16.60 16.12
N ASN A 191 -29.22 16.72 17.45
CA ASN A 191 -28.43 17.70 18.21
C ASN A 191 -27.03 17.14 18.55
N PRO A 192 -25.93 17.72 18.01
CA PRO A 192 -24.55 17.29 18.29
C PRO A 192 -24.18 17.22 19.77
N ASN A 193 -24.78 18.08 20.60
CA ASN A 193 -24.50 18.08 22.05
C ASN A 193 -24.89 16.78 22.75
N ASN A 194 -25.81 15.98 22.18
CA ASN A 194 -26.20 14.68 22.76
C ASN A 194 -25.15 13.58 22.56
N TYR A 195 -24.10 13.86 21.77
CA TYR A 195 -23.00 12.94 21.46
C TYR A 195 -21.71 13.29 22.22
N VAL A 196 -21.63 14.52 22.76
CA VAL A 196 -20.57 14.93 23.68
C VAL A 196 -20.61 14.03 24.92
N GLY A 197 -19.43 13.55 25.35
CA GLY A 197 -19.31 12.61 26.48
C GLY A 197 -19.67 11.15 26.14
N ARG A 198 -20.25 10.87 24.97
CA ARG A 198 -20.39 9.51 24.42
C ARG A 198 -19.24 9.14 23.49
N TYR A 199 -18.66 10.16 22.85
CA TYR A 199 -17.50 10.02 21.98
C TYR A 199 -16.46 11.08 22.31
N THR A 200 -15.19 10.68 22.35
CA THR A 200 -14.07 11.64 22.30
C THR A 200 -13.79 11.99 20.84
N HIS A 201 -13.83 13.27 20.50
CA HIS A 201 -13.42 13.78 19.19
C HIS A 201 -11.89 13.89 19.16
N VAL A 202 -11.21 12.97 18.48
CA VAL A 202 -9.76 12.79 18.59
C VAL A 202 -8.98 13.96 17.99
N ASN A 203 -9.46 14.51 16.88
CA ASN A 203 -8.90 15.69 16.20
C ASN A 203 -9.44 17.03 16.74
N GLY A 204 -10.17 17.02 17.87
CA GLY A 204 -10.70 18.22 18.52
C GLY A 204 -12.00 18.76 17.90
N PRO A 205 -12.86 19.45 18.67
CA PRO A 205 -14.17 19.87 18.19
C PRO A 205 -14.08 20.98 17.13
N THR A 206 -14.96 20.92 16.14
CA THR A 206 -15.18 21.92 15.10
C THR A 206 -16.65 22.36 15.10
N ALA A 207 -17.02 23.31 14.24
CA ALA A 207 -18.43 23.72 14.10
C ALA A 207 -19.33 22.56 13.63
N ASP A 208 -18.77 21.59 12.90
CA ASP A 208 -19.49 20.47 12.27
C ASP A 208 -19.32 19.15 13.02
N SER A 209 -18.70 19.17 14.21
CA SER A 209 -18.48 17.95 15.00
C SER A 209 -19.76 17.13 15.17
N TYR A 210 -19.62 15.83 15.01
CA TYR A 210 -20.65 14.80 15.13
C TYR A 210 -21.73 14.78 14.03
N LEU A 211 -21.81 15.76 13.12
CA LEU A 211 -22.87 15.79 12.11
C LEU A 211 -22.83 14.57 11.16
N ASP A 212 -21.64 14.21 10.69
CA ASP A 212 -21.36 13.01 9.91
C ASP A 212 -21.77 11.72 10.66
N LEU A 213 -21.37 11.61 11.93
CA LEU A 213 -21.69 10.48 12.79
C LEU A 213 -23.19 10.39 13.06
N ILE A 214 -23.87 11.53 13.24
CA ILE A 214 -25.33 11.60 13.42
C ILE A 214 -26.05 10.99 12.21
N VAL A 215 -25.61 11.31 10.99
CA VAL A 215 -26.20 10.77 9.75
C VAL A 215 -26.05 9.26 9.69
N LEU A 216 -24.84 8.74 9.98
CA LEU A 216 -24.60 7.29 10.06
C LEU A 216 -25.49 6.62 11.12
N LEU A 217 -25.57 7.21 12.32
CA LEU A 217 -26.34 6.63 13.42
C LEU A 217 -27.85 6.68 13.17
N ASP A 218 -28.36 7.73 12.53
CA ASP A 218 -29.75 7.82 12.10
C ASP A 218 -30.07 6.72 11.08
N ALA A 219 -29.25 6.61 10.03
CA ALA A 219 -29.38 5.56 9.02
C ALA A 219 -29.39 4.17 9.66
N LEU A 220 -28.42 3.90 10.56
CA LEU A 220 -28.31 2.61 11.25
C LEU A 220 -29.54 2.29 12.09
N ASN A 221 -30.05 3.24 12.87
CA ASN A 221 -31.05 2.99 13.89
C ASN A 221 -32.50 3.12 13.39
N ASN A 222 -32.74 3.99 12.39
CA ASN A 222 -34.09 4.39 11.99
C ASN A 222 -34.49 3.91 10.58
N THR A 223 -33.54 3.45 9.74
CA THR A 223 -33.88 2.88 8.43
C THR A 223 -34.53 1.50 8.54
N ALA A 224 -35.52 1.21 7.69
CA ALA A 224 -36.17 -0.10 7.63
C ALA A 224 -35.16 -1.24 7.42
N LEU A 225 -35.34 -2.35 8.14
CA LEU A 225 -34.43 -3.51 8.10
C LEU A 225 -34.34 -4.15 6.71
N GLY A 226 -33.24 -4.86 6.44
CA GLY A 226 -33.02 -5.58 5.18
C GLY A 226 -32.24 -4.74 4.17
N ALA A 227 -32.64 -4.81 2.90
CA ALA A 227 -31.98 -4.05 1.81
C ALA A 227 -31.99 -2.53 2.04
N PRO A 228 -33.11 -1.88 2.46
CA PRO A 228 -33.12 -0.44 2.66
C PRO A 228 -32.06 0.05 3.66
N LEU A 229 -31.87 -0.69 4.76
CA LEU A 229 -30.81 -0.40 5.74
C LEU A 229 -29.43 -0.44 5.09
N MET A 230 -29.13 -1.48 4.30
CA MET A 230 -27.81 -1.59 3.67
C MET A 230 -27.59 -0.52 2.60
N ASP A 231 -28.61 -0.21 1.80
CA ASP A 231 -28.55 0.87 0.81
C ASP A 231 -28.27 2.23 1.46
N ALA A 232 -28.77 2.45 2.69
CA ALA A 232 -28.50 3.65 3.47
C ALA A 232 -27.11 3.63 4.16
N LEU A 233 -26.57 2.45 4.49
CA LEU A 233 -25.29 2.33 5.21
C LEU A 233 -24.08 2.30 4.29
N MET A 234 -24.12 1.60 3.15
CA MET A 234 -22.96 1.44 2.26
C MET A 234 -22.31 2.78 1.81
N PRO A 235 -23.08 3.87 1.58
CA PRO A 235 -22.49 5.18 1.27
C PRO A 235 -21.89 5.90 2.48
N LEU A 236 -22.14 5.46 3.70
CA LEU A 236 -21.75 6.15 4.94
C LEU A 236 -20.65 5.42 5.72
N ILE A 237 -20.55 4.10 5.56
CA ILE A 237 -19.56 3.26 6.26
C ILE A 237 -19.09 2.13 5.34
N ASP A 238 -17.81 1.79 5.42
CA ASP A 238 -17.28 0.57 4.82
C ASP A 238 -17.81 -0.66 5.59
N VAL A 239 -18.83 -1.29 5.02
CA VAL A 239 -19.48 -2.47 5.60
C VAL A 239 -18.58 -3.71 5.56
N ASP A 240 -17.67 -3.81 4.58
CA ASP A 240 -16.71 -4.90 4.47
C ASP A 240 -15.67 -4.81 5.59
N ALA A 241 -15.15 -3.61 5.86
CA ALA A 241 -14.27 -3.35 7.01
C ALA A 241 -14.96 -3.64 8.36
N VAL A 242 -16.25 -3.30 8.49
CA VAL A 242 -17.05 -3.71 9.67
C VAL A 242 -17.05 -5.24 9.81
N LEU A 243 -17.29 -5.99 8.73
CA LEU A 243 -17.30 -7.45 8.77
C LEU A 243 -15.94 -8.01 9.23
N TRP A 244 -14.83 -7.51 8.70
CA TRP A 244 -13.49 -7.93 9.12
C TRP A 244 -13.21 -7.65 10.59
N ALA A 245 -13.56 -6.46 11.08
CA ALA A 245 -13.42 -6.12 12.50
C ALA A 245 -14.25 -7.04 13.41
N LEU A 246 -15.48 -7.37 12.99
CA LEU A 246 -16.36 -8.30 13.69
C LEU A 246 -15.83 -9.75 13.68
N VAL A 247 -15.24 -10.18 12.56
CA VAL A 247 -14.60 -11.49 12.41
C VAL A 247 -13.37 -11.61 13.30
N GLY A 248 -12.51 -10.58 13.31
CA GLY A 248 -11.34 -10.53 14.18
C GLY A 248 -11.70 -10.65 15.65
N ASN A 249 -12.68 -9.88 16.11
CA ASN A 249 -13.14 -9.98 17.50
C ASN A 249 -13.67 -11.39 17.83
N ALA A 250 -14.37 -12.04 16.91
CA ALA A 250 -14.89 -13.39 17.10
C ALA A 250 -13.79 -14.47 17.14
N LEU A 251 -12.77 -14.39 16.27
CA LEU A 251 -11.66 -15.35 16.23
C LEU A 251 -10.73 -15.18 17.43
N PHE A 252 -10.33 -13.96 17.74
CA PHE A 252 -9.46 -13.70 18.88
C PHE A 252 -10.22 -13.70 20.22
N GLY A 253 -11.53 -13.92 20.26
CA GLY A 253 -12.30 -13.87 21.52
C GLY A 253 -12.20 -12.51 22.23
N ASN A 254 -12.02 -11.43 21.47
CA ASN A 254 -11.92 -10.08 22.00
C ASN A 254 -13.31 -9.53 22.34
N MET A 255 -13.86 -9.96 23.49
CA MET A 255 -15.24 -9.67 23.87
C MET A 255 -15.40 -8.41 24.72
N ASP A 256 -14.33 -7.77 25.20
CA ASP A 256 -14.41 -6.38 25.70
C ASP A 256 -14.44 -5.37 24.54
N SER A 257 -15.20 -5.69 23.50
CA SER A 257 -15.34 -4.93 22.26
C SER A 257 -16.81 -4.67 21.98
N TYR A 258 -17.12 -4.10 20.81
CA TYR A 258 -18.50 -3.75 20.43
C TYR A 258 -19.49 -4.93 20.55
N GLN A 259 -19.10 -6.10 20.06
CA GLN A 259 -19.94 -7.30 20.04
C GLN A 259 -20.24 -7.83 21.44
N GLY A 260 -19.36 -7.58 22.42
CA GLY A 260 -19.51 -8.08 23.78
C GLY A 260 -19.93 -7.00 24.78
N ASN A 261 -19.09 -6.02 25.11
CA ASN A 261 -19.42 -4.98 26.11
C ASN A 261 -19.88 -3.64 25.50
N SER A 262 -20.05 -3.56 24.18
CA SER A 262 -20.42 -2.31 23.47
C SER A 262 -19.43 -1.18 23.75
N HIS A 263 -18.14 -1.51 23.59
CA HIS A 263 -17.01 -0.64 23.90
C HIS A 263 -15.83 -0.83 22.93
N ASN A 264 -14.74 -0.10 23.17
CA ASN A 264 -13.42 -0.30 22.56
C ASN A 264 -13.45 -0.32 21.02
N TYR A 265 -13.94 0.77 20.44
CA TYR A 265 -13.85 1.01 19.01
C TYR A 265 -13.65 2.49 18.69
N TYR A 266 -13.21 2.75 17.45
CA TYR A 266 -13.21 4.05 16.82
C TYR A 266 -14.12 4.05 15.59
N MET A 267 -14.70 5.21 15.30
CA MET A 267 -15.24 5.55 13.99
C MET A 267 -14.26 6.54 13.36
N LEU A 268 -13.65 6.18 12.23
CA LEU A 268 -12.67 6.99 11.52
C LEU A 268 -13.27 7.38 10.18
N PHE A 269 -13.40 8.68 9.89
CA PHE A 269 -13.86 9.11 8.58
C PHE A 269 -12.67 9.16 7.61
N ASP A 270 -12.76 8.40 6.53
CA ASP A 270 -11.84 8.44 5.40
C ASP A 270 -12.29 9.56 4.45
N GLY A 271 -11.51 10.65 4.39
CA GLY A 271 -11.80 11.78 3.52
C GLY A 271 -11.62 11.49 2.03
N HIS A 272 -10.83 10.46 1.67
CA HIS A 272 -10.68 10.02 0.29
C HIS A 272 -11.89 9.20 -0.16
N GLN A 273 -12.38 8.26 0.65
CA GLN A 273 -13.55 7.44 0.29
C GLN A 273 -14.89 8.05 0.72
N GLU A 274 -14.87 9.14 1.47
CA GLU A 274 -16.03 9.82 2.08
C GLU A 274 -16.91 8.88 2.92
N ARG A 275 -16.29 7.93 3.62
CA ARG A 275 -16.98 6.90 4.42
C ARG A 275 -16.32 6.68 5.76
N PHE A 276 -17.11 6.26 6.74
CA PHE A 276 -16.57 5.78 7.99
C PHE A 276 -15.91 4.39 7.86
N TYR A 277 -14.86 4.19 8.63
CA TYR A 277 -14.27 2.91 8.99
C TYR A 277 -14.54 2.63 10.46
N PHE A 278 -14.99 1.41 10.76
CA PHE A 278 -15.12 0.91 12.12
C PHE A 278 -13.84 0.18 12.50
N GLN A 279 -13.18 0.61 13.56
CA GLN A 279 -11.94 0.00 14.03
C GLN A 279 -12.08 -0.51 15.46
N THR A 280 -11.76 -1.78 15.70
CA THR A 280 -11.67 -2.33 17.05
C THR A 280 -10.45 -1.77 17.81
N HIS A 281 -10.53 -1.67 19.13
CA HIS A 281 -9.49 -1.09 19.99
C HIS A 281 -9.30 -1.92 21.26
N ASP A 282 -8.28 -1.58 22.06
CA ASP A 282 -7.97 -2.17 23.37
C ASP A 282 -7.93 -3.71 23.30
N LEU A 283 -6.90 -4.22 22.62
CA LEU A 283 -6.80 -5.63 22.24
C LEU A 283 -6.13 -6.49 23.31
N ASP A 284 -5.89 -5.94 24.50
CA ASP A 284 -5.18 -6.61 25.60
C ASP A 284 -5.98 -7.79 26.17
N LEU A 285 -7.32 -7.73 26.11
CA LEU A 285 -8.21 -8.81 26.56
C LEU A 285 -8.62 -9.79 25.45
N SER A 286 -7.83 -9.86 24.38
CA SER A 286 -7.96 -10.86 23.31
C SER A 286 -7.43 -12.24 23.73
N PHE A 287 -7.48 -13.21 22.81
CA PHE A 287 -7.22 -14.65 23.03
C PHE A 287 -8.08 -15.24 24.15
N GLY A 288 -9.37 -14.88 24.18
CA GLY A 288 -10.32 -15.40 25.16
C GLY A 288 -10.11 -14.92 26.60
N THR A 289 -9.28 -13.90 26.82
CA THR A 289 -8.96 -13.40 28.16
C THR A 289 -10.20 -12.83 28.86
N TYR A 290 -11.04 -12.08 28.15
CA TYR A 290 -12.30 -11.57 28.73
C TYR A 290 -13.38 -12.66 28.86
N SER A 291 -13.49 -13.55 27.87
CA SER A 291 -14.47 -14.64 27.81
C SER A 291 -13.78 -15.95 27.44
N PRO A 292 -13.38 -16.77 28.42
CA PRO A 292 -12.51 -17.93 28.20
C PRO A 292 -13.28 -19.17 27.71
N LYS A 293 -13.89 -19.07 26.54
CA LYS A 293 -14.63 -20.16 25.91
C LYS A 293 -14.28 -20.21 24.43
N ALA A 294 -13.36 -21.10 24.06
CA ALA A 294 -12.94 -21.27 22.66
C ALA A 294 -14.09 -21.74 21.75
N ASP A 295 -15.15 -22.33 22.31
CA ASP A 295 -16.38 -22.74 21.62
C ASP A 295 -17.52 -21.70 21.72
N GLU A 296 -17.25 -20.49 22.25
CA GLU A 296 -18.24 -19.41 22.30
C GLU A 296 -18.70 -19.06 20.89
N SER A 297 -20.01 -18.89 20.71
CA SER A 297 -20.56 -18.60 19.40
C SER A 297 -19.88 -17.39 18.75
N VAL A 298 -19.37 -17.56 17.52
CA VAL A 298 -18.78 -16.47 16.72
C VAL A 298 -19.75 -15.33 16.40
N ILE A 299 -21.05 -15.53 16.64
CA ILE A 299 -22.10 -14.51 16.51
C ILE A 299 -22.60 -14.02 17.88
N TYR A 300 -21.77 -14.14 18.92
CA TYR A 300 -22.08 -13.61 20.25
C TYR A 300 -22.48 -12.13 20.18
N GLY A 301 -23.61 -11.79 20.81
CA GLY A 301 -24.14 -10.42 20.80
C GLY A 301 -24.98 -10.03 19.57
N PHE A 302 -24.99 -10.81 18.48
CA PHE A 302 -25.72 -10.45 17.25
C PHE A 302 -27.24 -10.52 17.40
N ASN A 303 -27.73 -11.25 18.41
CA ASN A 303 -29.16 -11.29 18.74
C ASN A 303 -29.59 -10.21 19.75
N ASN A 304 -28.67 -9.35 20.21
CA ASN A 304 -28.96 -8.30 21.18
C ASN A 304 -29.44 -7.02 20.48
N ALA A 305 -30.73 -6.72 20.57
CA ALA A 305 -31.33 -5.52 19.97
C ALA A 305 -30.75 -4.19 20.49
N ALA A 306 -30.07 -4.18 21.66
CA ALA A 306 -29.37 -3.02 22.17
C ALA A 306 -28.05 -2.72 21.42
N ARG A 307 -27.63 -3.58 20.48
CA ARG A 307 -26.42 -3.44 19.65
C ARG A 307 -26.79 -3.27 18.18
N PRO A 308 -27.30 -2.11 17.76
CA PRO A 308 -27.88 -1.90 16.44
C PRO A 308 -26.95 -2.30 15.28
N LEU A 309 -25.64 -1.99 15.34
CA LEU A 309 -24.70 -2.33 14.25
C LEU A 309 -24.72 -3.81 13.90
N VAL A 310 -24.65 -4.73 14.89
CA VAL A 310 -24.68 -6.17 14.61
C VAL A 310 -26.10 -6.69 14.49
N TYR A 311 -27.02 -6.28 15.36
CA TYR A 311 -28.38 -6.85 15.38
C TYR A 311 -29.17 -6.55 14.11
N ARG A 312 -29.07 -5.31 13.61
CA ARG A 312 -29.87 -4.84 12.47
C ARG A 312 -29.28 -5.30 11.14
N THR A 313 -27.96 -5.16 10.97
CA THR A 313 -27.26 -5.66 9.76
C THR A 313 -27.37 -7.17 9.63
N TRP A 314 -27.37 -7.92 10.74
CA TRP A 314 -27.56 -9.38 10.72
C TRP A 314 -28.93 -9.79 10.17
N LYS A 315 -29.93 -8.90 10.10
CA LYS A 315 -31.22 -9.22 9.45
C LYS A 315 -31.11 -9.26 7.92
N HIS A 316 -30.07 -8.66 7.35
CA HIS A 316 -29.76 -8.73 5.91
C HIS A 316 -29.04 -10.05 5.59
N LYS A 317 -29.65 -10.92 4.77
CA LYS A 317 -29.07 -12.24 4.44
C LYS A 317 -27.67 -12.13 3.81
N PRO A 318 -27.42 -11.29 2.78
CA PRO A 318 -26.08 -11.15 2.21
C PRO A 318 -25.00 -10.83 3.26
N PHE A 319 -25.26 -9.89 4.18
CA PHE A 319 -24.30 -9.56 5.25
C PHE A 319 -23.92 -10.78 6.10
N ARG A 320 -24.88 -11.65 6.42
CA ARG A 320 -24.60 -12.90 7.14
C ARG A 320 -23.71 -13.84 6.33
N GLU A 321 -24.00 -14.02 5.05
CA GLU A 321 -23.22 -14.94 4.20
C GLU A 321 -21.79 -14.42 3.96
N GLU A 322 -21.62 -13.11 3.90
CA GLU A 322 -20.30 -12.46 3.77
C GLU A 322 -19.52 -12.59 5.09
N PHE A 323 -20.15 -12.41 6.26
CA PHE A 323 -19.51 -12.71 7.55
C PHE A 323 -18.94 -14.13 7.60
N TRP A 324 -19.70 -15.15 7.16
CA TRP A 324 -19.24 -16.53 7.15
C TRP A 324 -18.12 -16.81 6.15
N ALA A 325 -18.01 -16.02 5.08
CA ALA A 325 -16.90 -16.10 4.14
C ALA A 325 -15.64 -15.47 4.73
N HIS A 326 -15.75 -14.26 5.26
CA HIS A 326 -14.64 -13.53 5.90
C HIS A 326 -14.11 -14.30 7.11
N LEU A 327 -15.00 -14.87 7.94
CA LEU A 327 -14.62 -15.74 9.05
C LEU A 327 -13.77 -16.93 8.61
N LYS A 328 -14.17 -17.57 7.50
CA LYS A 328 -13.41 -18.68 6.93
C LYS A 328 -12.05 -18.20 6.42
N THR A 329 -12.01 -17.13 5.63
CA THR A 329 -10.78 -16.57 5.07
C THR A 329 -9.76 -16.24 6.17
N MET A 330 -10.15 -15.49 7.20
CA MET A 330 -9.21 -15.14 8.28
C MET A 330 -8.79 -16.37 9.11
N ALA A 331 -9.70 -17.32 9.35
CA ALA A 331 -9.38 -18.57 10.04
C ALA A 331 -8.39 -19.45 9.27
N GLU A 332 -8.44 -19.46 7.94
CA GLU A 332 -7.52 -20.23 7.09
C GLU A 332 -6.17 -19.53 6.88
N ASP A 333 -6.16 -18.20 6.81
CA ASP A 333 -4.99 -17.46 6.31
C ASP A 333 -4.12 -16.90 7.47
N HIS A 334 -4.71 -16.22 8.47
CA HIS A 334 -3.95 -15.42 9.46
C HIS A 334 -4.31 -15.69 10.94
N PHE A 335 -5.43 -16.36 11.22
CA PHE A 335 -5.73 -16.93 12.54
C PHE A 335 -5.35 -18.42 12.55
N ASP A 336 -4.09 -18.67 12.23
CA ASP A 336 -3.46 -19.99 12.20
C ASP A 336 -2.19 -19.93 13.06
N TRP A 337 -1.92 -20.98 13.84
CA TRP A 337 -0.70 -21.06 14.63
C TRP A 337 0.57 -21.16 13.77
N ASP A 338 0.47 -21.72 12.56
CA ASP A 338 1.62 -21.74 11.64
C ASP A 338 1.99 -20.32 11.16
N TYR A 339 1.05 -19.38 11.17
CA TYR A 339 1.29 -17.95 10.93
C TYR A 339 1.66 -17.18 12.22
N LEU A 340 0.85 -17.30 13.27
CA LEU A 340 0.99 -16.53 14.51
C LEU A 340 2.16 -17.01 15.38
N GLY A 341 2.44 -18.31 15.38
CA GLY A 341 3.45 -18.96 16.21
C GLY A 341 4.87 -18.44 15.97
N PRO A 342 5.35 -18.33 14.71
CA PRO A 342 6.65 -17.73 14.40
C PRO A 342 6.80 -16.30 14.95
N LEU A 343 5.77 -15.45 14.80
CA LEU A 343 5.77 -14.09 15.36
C LEU A 343 5.81 -14.13 16.90
N ALA A 344 4.96 -14.96 17.51
CA ALA A 344 4.88 -15.11 18.96
C ALA A 344 6.23 -15.51 19.55
N TRP A 345 6.89 -16.53 18.98
CA TRP A 345 8.20 -16.98 19.47
C TRP A 345 9.32 -15.98 19.22
N LYS A 346 9.29 -15.27 18.08
CA LYS A 346 10.24 -14.19 17.78
C LYS A 346 10.18 -13.12 18.85
N TRP A 347 8.99 -12.57 19.12
CA TRP A 347 8.83 -11.51 20.10
C TRP A 347 9.03 -12.00 21.54
N HIS A 348 8.60 -13.23 21.86
CA HIS A 348 8.86 -13.85 23.16
C HIS A 348 10.36 -13.92 23.45
N ALA A 349 11.16 -14.44 22.51
CA ALA A 349 12.61 -14.52 22.64
C ALA A 349 13.26 -13.13 22.75
N MET A 350 12.74 -12.16 21.99
CA MET A 350 13.23 -10.78 21.99
C MET A 350 13.08 -10.10 23.36
N ILE A 351 11.98 -10.34 24.08
CA ILE A 351 11.69 -9.69 25.37
C ILE A 351 12.02 -10.54 26.61
N ASP A 352 12.35 -11.83 26.45
CA ASP A 352 12.54 -12.82 27.51
C ASP A 352 13.42 -12.35 28.68
N ALA A 353 14.63 -11.87 28.35
CA ALA A 353 15.58 -11.41 29.36
C ALA A 353 15.09 -10.18 30.13
N ALA A 354 14.37 -9.27 29.47
CA ALA A 354 13.81 -8.08 30.11
C ALA A 354 12.62 -8.41 31.01
N VAL A 355 11.76 -9.36 30.62
CA VAL A 355 10.66 -9.84 31.48
C VAL A 355 11.20 -10.52 32.74
N ALA A 356 12.26 -11.34 32.61
CA ALA A 356 12.91 -11.96 33.77
C ALA A 356 13.44 -10.90 34.76
N ALA A 357 14.08 -9.85 34.23
CA ALA A 357 14.70 -8.76 34.98
C ALA A 357 13.72 -7.68 35.47
N ASP A 358 12.46 -7.69 35.05
CA ASP A 358 11.45 -6.69 35.40
C ASP A 358 11.12 -6.72 36.91
N PRO A 359 11.44 -5.66 37.68
CA PRO A 359 11.15 -5.63 39.11
C PRO A 359 9.68 -5.32 39.43
N LEU A 360 8.91 -4.85 38.44
CA LEU A 360 7.50 -4.44 38.56
C LEU A 360 6.54 -5.36 37.79
N LYS A 361 7.02 -6.52 37.30
CA LYS A 361 6.20 -7.47 36.54
C LYS A 361 4.91 -7.83 37.28
N ILE A 362 3.80 -7.76 36.54
CA ILE A 362 2.45 -8.05 37.05
C ILE A 362 2.27 -9.56 37.25
N TYR A 363 2.89 -10.35 36.36
CA TYR A 363 2.82 -11.80 36.33
C TYR A 363 4.20 -12.42 36.58
N THR A 364 4.24 -13.68 37.03
CA THR A 364 5.51 -14.36 37.26
C THR A 364 6.23 -14.62 35.94
N TYR A 365 7.56 -14.74 35.98
CA TYR A 365 8.33 -15.12 34.80
C TYR A 365 7.89 -16.48 34.24
N GLN A 366 7.49 -17.42 35.10
CA GLN A 366 6.95 -18.70 34.67
C GLN A 366 5.63 -18.54 33.90
N ASN A 367 4.73 -17.65 34.32
CA ASN A 367 3.51 -17.34 33.57
C ASN A 367 3.80 -16.82 32.16
N PHE A 368 4.84 -15.99 32.00
CA PHE A 368 5.31 -15.53 30.69
C PHE A 368 5.83 -16.67 29.81
N LYS A 369 6.56 -17.65 30.38
CA LYS A 369 7.04 -18.82 29.63
C LYS A 369 5.89 -19.75 29.23
N ASP A 370 4.98 -20.02 30.17
CA ASP A 370 3.90 -20.98 29.97
C ASP A 370 2.82 -20.44 29.03
N GLY A 371 2.48 -19.15 29.13
CA GLY A 371 1.34 -18.52 28.45
C GLY A 371 1.37 -18.56 26.92
N ILE A 372 2.49 -18.92 26.30
CA ILE A 372 2.53 -19.19 24.85
C ILE A 372 1.80 -20.49 24.52
N THR A 373 1.97 -21.55 25.32
CA THR A 373 1.52 -22.92 24.99
C THR A 373 0.54 -23.52 25.98
N GLN A 374 0.39 -22.93 27.16
CA GLN A 374 -0.43 -23.44 28.25
C GLN A 374 -1.29 -22.33 28.84
N ASP A 375 -2.44 -22.72 29.36
CA ASP A 375 -3.28 -21.82 30.12
C ASP A 375 -2.60 -21.42 31.44
N VAL A 376 -2.78 -20.16 31.80
CA VAL A 376 -2.15 -19.53 32.96
C VAL A 376 -3.21 -19.13 33.97
N TYR A 377 -3.00 -19.55 35.22
CA TYR A 377 -3.83 -19.15 36.36
C TYR A 377 -3.01 -18.25 37.29
N THR A 378 -3.60 -17.12 37.69
CA THR A 378 -2.94 -16.11 38.53
C THR A 378 -3.80 -15.77 39.74
N GLY A 379 -3.15 -15.33 40.81
CA GLY A 379 -3.82 -14.83 42.02
C GLY A 379 -3.49 -13.36 42.26
N GLY A 380 -4.43 -12.61 42.84
CA GLY A 380 -4.23 -11.21 43.24
C GLY A 380 -4.49 -10.16 42.15
N THR A 381 -4.60 -10.53 40.88
CA THR A 381 -5.05 -9.66 39.79
C THR A 381 -6.58 -9.77 39.60
N CYS A 382 -7.23 -8.79 38.95
CA CYS A 382 -8.68 -8.91 38.67
C CYS A 382 -9.02 -9.88 37.54
N ILE A 383 -8.03 -10.30 36.76
CA ILE A 383 -8.16 -11.41 35.82
C ILE A 383 -7.25 -12.53 36.33
N THR A 384 -7.82 -13.72 36.50
CA THR A 384 -7.15 -14.86 37.14
C THR A 384 -6.92 -16.03 36.19
N PHE A 385 -7.38 -15.95 34.95
CA PHE A 385 -7.28 -17.00 33.96
C PHE A 385 -6.97 -16.43 32.58
N PHE A 386 -5.95 -16.98 31.93
CA PHE A 386 -5.49 -16.56 30.61
C PHE A 386 -5.28 -17.83 29.75
N PRO A 387 -6.08 -18.03 28.69
CA PRO A 387 -5.82 -19.12 27.76
C PRO A 387 -4.42 -19.02 27.15
N GLY A 388 -3.76 -20.15 26.94
CA GLY A 388 -2.49 -20.19 26.19
C GLY A 388 -2.72 -19.70 24.75
N LEU A 389 -1.77 -18.93 24.20
CA LEU A 389 -1.93 -18.37 22.84
C LEU A 389 -2.11 -19.48 21.79
N LYS A 390 -1.29 -20.52 21.87
CA LYS A 390 -1.36 -21.68 20.97
C LYS A 390 -2.65 -22.48 21.18
N SER A 391 -2.94 -22.86 22.43
CA SER A 391 -4.14 -23.65 22.75
C SER A 391 -5.41 -22.94 22.30
N TRP A 392 -5.53 -21.64 22.60
CA TRP A 392 -6.64 -20.82 22.12
C TRP A 392 -6.75 -20.86 20.60
N THR A 393 -5.65 -20.57 19.88
CA THR A 393 -5.66 -20.47 18.42
C THR A 393 -6.09 -21.78 17.78
N GLU A 394 -5.46 -22.90 18.15
CA GLU A 394 -5.75 -24.22 17.57
C GLU A 394 -7.18 -24.69 17.90
N GLU A 395 -7.62 -24.56 19.16
CA GLU A 395 -8.97 -24.97 19.57
C GLU A 395 -10.05 -24.11 18.89
N ARG A 396 -9.83 -22.78 18.83
CA ARG A 396 -10.78 -21.84 18.25
C ARG A 396 -10.86 -21.98 16.73
N GLN A 397 -9.72 -22.11 16.05
CA GLN A 397 -9.67 -22.36 14.61
C GLN A 397 -10.34 -23.69 14.28
N GLY A 398 -10.03 -24.75 15.04
CA GLY A 398 -10.67 -26.06 14.92
C GLY A 398 -12.19 -26.00 15.11
N TYR A 399 -12.68 -25.25 16.11
CA TYR A 399 -14.12 -25.01 16.30
C TYR A 399 -14.73 -24.30 15.08
N VAL A 400 -14.13 -23.19 14.64
CA VAL A 400 -14.65 -22.36 13.54
C VAL A 400 -14.69 -23.10 12.22
N LEU A 401 -13.62 -23.79 11.86
CA LEU A 401 -13.52 -24.54 10.60
C LEU A 401 -14.44 -25.77 10.55
N ASN A 402 -15.02 -26.19 11.69
CA ASN A 402 -16.03 -27.25 11.77
C ASN A 402 -17.47 -26.72 11.85
N LEU A 403 -17.70 -25.39 11.86
CA LEU A 403 -19.05 -24.84 11.85
C LEU A 403 -19.76 -25.17 10.54
N ASN A 404 -21.03 -25.57 10.63
CA ASN A 404 -21.84 -25.90 9.45
C ASN A 404 -21.88 -24.75 8.42
N ASN A 405 -21.90 -23.49 8.86
CA ASN A 405 -21.89 -22.33 7.96
C ASN A 405 -20.53 -22.06 7.30
N VAL A 406 -19.45 -22.67 7.80
CA VAL A 406 -18.09 -22.55 7.26
C VAL A 406 -17.76 -23.72 6.33
N THR A 407 -18.17 -24.94 6.69
CA THR A 407 -17.92 -26.19 5.94
C THR A 407 -18.79 -26.41 4.72
N VAL A 408 -19.84 -25.58 4.53
CA VAL A 408 -20.67 -25.64 3.31
C VAL A 408 -19.80 -25.53 2.04
N PRO A 409 -20.09 -26.31 1.00
CA PRO A 409 -19.48 -26.14 -0.32
C PRO A 409 -19.55 -24.69 -0.82
N ARG A 410 -18.50 -24.24 -1.50
CA ARG A 410 -18.40 -22.89 -2.08
C ARG A 410 -17.93 -22.98 -3.53
N VAL A 411 -18.32 -21.98 -4.31
CA VAL A 411 -17.82 -21.82 -5.68
C VAL A 411 -16.30 -21.56 -5.62
N THR A 412 -15.53 -22.28 -6.42
CA THR A 412 -14.10 -22.02 -6.58
C THR A 412 -13.91 -21.03 -7.72
N LEU A 413 -13.39 -19.84 -7.41
CA LEU A 413 -13.02 -18.84 -8.39
C LEU A 413 -11.59 -19.10 -8.87
N GLY A 414 -11.39 -19.14 -10.19
CA GLY A 414 -10.06 -19.14 -10.80
C GLY A 414 -9.54 -17.72 -11.00
N SER A 415 -8.57 -17.54 -11.90
CA SER A 415 -8.03 -16.21 -12.19
C SER A 415 -9.07 -15.30 -12.83
N ALA A 416 -9.06 -14.03 -12.42
CA ALA A 416 -9.78 -12.97 -13.09
C ALA A 416 -8.85 -12.16 -13.98
N SER A 417 -9.40 -11.57 -15.03
CA SER A 417 -8.71 -10.63 -15.90
C SER A 417 -9.67 -9.53 -16.35
N HIS A 418 -9.11 -8.40 -16.80
CA HIS A 418 -9.89 -7.37 -17.45
C HIS A 418 -9.27 -7.03 -18.81
N THR A 419 -10.08 -6.57 -19.75
CA THR A 419 -9.65 -6.19 -21.10
C THR A 419 -10.39 -4.93 -21.55
N PRO A 420 -9.70 -3.95 -22.14
CA PRO A 420 -8.24 -3.87 -22.29
C PRO A 420 -7.52 -3.73 -20.94
N THR A 421 -6.25 -4.16 -20.86
CA THR A 421 -5.43 -4.07 -19.63
C THR A 421 -5.02 -2.64 -19.28
N LYS A 422 -5.02 -1.74 -20.28
CA LYS A 422 -4.80 -0.28 -20.14
C LYS A 422 -5.90 0.44 -20.93
N PRO A 423 -7.12 0.60 -20.37
CA PRO A 423 -8.25 1.19 -21.09
C PRO A 423 -8.05 2.66 -21.41
N ALA A 424 -8.38 3.09 -22.62
CA ALA A 424 -8.40 4.51 -22.97
C ALA A 424 -9.58 5.24 -22.27
N PRO A 425 -9.53 6.58 -22.18
CA PRO A 425 -10.66 7.36 -21.69
C PRO A 425 -11.98 7.04 -22.39
N GLY A 426 -13.02 6.77 -21.61
CA GLY A 426 -14.35 6.40 -22.10
C GLY A 426 -14.46 4.98 -22.66
N GLU A 427 -13.38 4.20 -22.67
CA GLU A 427 -13.39 2.82 -23.16
C GLU A 427 -14.01 1.85 -22.15
N VAL A 428 -14.92 1.00 -22.61
CA VAL A 428 -15.59 -0.01 -21.77
C VAL A 428 -14.61 -1.13 -21.45
N VAL A 429 -14.53 -1.50 -20.17
CA VAL A 429 -13.69 -2.61 -19.70
C VAL A 429 -14.55 -3.86 -19.48
N VAL A 430 -14.13 -4.98 -20.07
CA VAL A 430 -14.70 -6.31 -19.84
C VAL A 430 -13.90 -7.00 -18.76
N VAL A 431 -14.54 -7.44 -17.69
CA VAL A 431 -13.95 -8.27 -16.63
C VAL A 431 -14.45 -9.70 -16.79
N THR A 432 -13.54 -10.66 -16.80
CA THR A 432 -13.84 -12.10 -16.87
C THR A 432 -13.26 -12.86 -15.69
N VAL A 433 -13.92 -13.95 -15.31
CA VAL A 433 -13.46 -14.87 -14.26
C VAL A 433 -13.94 -16.29 -14.55
N THR A 434 -13.10 -17.27 -14.24
CA THR A 434 -13.51 -18.69 -14.31
C THR A 434 -14.11 -19.14 -12.98
N ALA A 435 -15.14 -19.97 -13.03
CA ALA A 435 -15.73 -20.59 -11.85
C ALA A 435 -15.78 -22.11 -12.02
N THR A 436 -15.34 -22.84 -11.00
CA THR A 436 -15.29 -24.30 -10.98
C THR A 436 -15.72 -24.84 -9.61
N GLY A 437 -15.73 -26.17 -9.46
CA GLY A 437 -16.02 -26.85 -8.20
C GLY A 437 -17.37 -27.56 -8.18
N SER A 438 -17.64 -28.24 -7.06
CA SER A 438 -18.87 -29.03 -6.86
C SER A 438 -20.09 -28.20 -6.47
N GLU A 439 -19.88 -26.99 -5.91
CA GLU A 439 -20.95 -26.04 -5.65
C GLU A 439 -21.24 -25.23 -6.92
N PRO A 440 -22.45 -25.33 -7.51
CA PRO A 440 -22.80 -24.59 -8.71
C PRO A 440 -22.87 -23.09 -8.44
N VAL A 441 -22.59 -22.27 -9.45
CA VAL A 441 -22.78 -20.82 -9.36
C VAL A 441 -24.28 -20.50 -9.42
N GLY A 442 -24.80 -19.90 -8.36
CA GLY A 442 -26.16 -19.34 -8.33
C GLY A 442 -26.21 -17.90 -8.84
N LYS A 443 -25.22 -17.09 -8.43
CA LYS A 443 -25.02 -15.72 -8.94
C LYS A 443 -23.53 -15.42 -9.00
N MET A 444 -23.10 -14.70 -10.02
CA MET A 444 -21.78 -14.07 -10.11
C MET A 444 -21.96 -12.55 -10.17
N ARG A 445 -21.18 -11.81 -9.39
CA ARG A 445 -21.29 -10.35 -9.25
C ARG A 445 -19.92 -9.70 -9.39
N LEU A 446 -19.90 -8.55 -10.05
CA LEU A 446 -18.78 -7.63 -10.12
C LEU A 446 -19.13 -6.40 -9.30
N ARG A 447 -18.41 -6.18 -8.20
CA ARG A 447 -18.42 -4.94 -7.44
C ARG A 447 -17.33 -4.04 -8.01
N TYR A 448 -17.62 -2.81 -8.39
CA TYR A 448 -16.61 -1.86 -8.87
C TYR A 448 -16.88 -0.42 -8.40
N ARG A 449 -15.84 0.39 -8.24
CA ARG A 449 -15.95 1.84 -8.07
C ARG A 449 -14.87 2.54 -8.88
N ALA A 450 -15.13 3.79 -9.25
CA ALA A 450 -14.20 4.66 -9.94
C ALA A 450 -14.18 5.97 -9.15
N GLY A 451 -13.16 6.12 -8.31
CA GLY A 451 -13.09 7.18 -7.30
C GLY A 451 -13.84 6.88 -5.99
N PRO A 452 -14.02 7.93 -5.15
CA PRO A 452 -14.54 7.82 -3.79
C PRO A 452 -15.90 7.10 -3.68
N GLY A 453 -16.09 6.42 -2.55
CA GLY A 453 -17.38 5.93 -2.10
C GLY A 453 -17.56 4.41 -2.19
N ALA A 454 -18.82 3.99 -2.20
CA ALA A 454 -19.21 2.58 -2.17
C ALA A 454 -19.06 1.89 -3.54
N PHE A 455 -18.71 0.60 -3.50
CA PHE A 455 -18.73 -0.24 -4.69
C PHE A 455 -20.14 -0.37 -5.27
N LYS A 456 -20.25 -0.23 -6.59
CA LYS A 456 -21.45 -0.50 -7.39
C LYS A 456 -21.46 -1.96 -7.79
N ASP A 457 -22.61 -2.61 -7.67
CA ASP A 457 -22.72 -4.05 -7.89
C ASP A 457 -23.41 -4.36 -9.24
N LYS A 458 -22.76 -5.18 -10.09
CA LYS A 458 -23.25 -5.62 -11.42
C LYS A 458 -23.29 -7.14 -11.56
N PRO A 459 -24.25 -7.72 -12.30
CA PRO A 459 -24.23 -9.16 -12.60
C PRO A 459 -23.09 -9.49 -13.56
N MET A 460 -22.45 -10.63 -13.35
CA MET A 460 -21.64 -11.31 -14.35
C MET A 460 -22.40 -12.52 -14.87
N GLN A 461 -22.27 -12.82 -16.16
CA GLN A 461 -22.99 -13.89 -16.83
C GLN A 461 -22.05 -14.79 -17.63
N ASP A 462 -22.41 -16.05 -17.72
CA ASP A 462 -21.85 -17.07 -18.62
C ASP A 462 -22.87 -17.32 -19.74
N ASP A 463 -23.04 -16.30 -20.59
CA ASP A 463 -24.07 -16.20 -21.64
C ASP A 463 -23.50 -16.11 -23.06
N GLY A 464 -22.18 -16.01 -23.20
CA GLY A 464 -21.48 -15.78 -24.47
C GLY A 464 -21.75 -14.41 -25.10
N LEU A 465 -22.35 -13.48 -24.35
CA LEU A 465 -22.68 -12.11 -24.79
C LEU A 465 -22.01 -11.05 -23.92
N SER A 466 -21.54 -11.43 -22.73
CA SER A 466 -20.99 -10.54 -21.71
C SER A 466 -19.47 -10.32 -21.85
N GLY A 467 -18.87 -10.82 -22.93
CA GLY A 467 -17.43 -10.78 -23.19
C GLY A 467 -16.68 -11.94 -22.54
N ASP A 468 -17.40 -13.02 -22.31
CA ASP A 468 -17.08 -14.21 -21.52
C ASP A 468 -16.70 -15.43 -22.36
N GLY A 469 -16.99 -15.45 -23.67
CA GLY A 469 -16.64 -16.58 -24.53
C GLY A 469 -17.87 -17.33 -25.01
N ALA A 470 -17.91 -18.64 -24.83
CA ALA A 470 -19.06 -19.46 -25.21
C ALA A 470 -20.03 -19.60 -24.03
N ALA A 471 -21.34 -19.59 -24.30
CA ALA A 471 -22.32 -19.77 -23.25
C ALA A 471 -22.19 -21.14 -22.54
N GLY A 472 -22.15 -21.12 -21.21
CA GLY A 472 -22.07 -22.29 -20.35
C GLY A 472 -20.69 -22.93 -20.27
N ASP A 473 -19.62 -22.20 -20.59
CA ASP A 473 -18.24 -22.72 -20.57
C ASP A 473 -17.53 -22.55 -19.21
N GLY A 474 -18.20 -21.94 -18.24
CA GLY A 474 -17.69 -21.68 -16.89
C GLY A 474 -16.92 -20.37 -16.76
N VAL A 475 -16.87 -19.55 -17.81
CA VAL A 475 -16.34 -18.19 -17.79
C VAL A 475 -17.48 -17.21 -17.62
N TYR A 476 -17.35 -16.29 -16.67
CA TYR A 476 -18.34 -15.26 -16.39
C TYR A 476 -17.77 -13.90 -16.75
N GLY A 477 -18.55 -13.08 -17.46
CA GLY A 477 -18.17 -11.75 -17.92
C GLY A 477 -19.08 -10.65 -17.42
N ALA A 478 -18.53 -9.46 -17.20
CA ALA A 478 -19.28 -8.22 -17.00
C ALA A 478 -18.54 -7.00 -17.54
N LYS A 479 -19.29 -5.93 -17.81
CA LYS A 479 -18.76 -4.68 -18.37
C LYS A 479 -18.77 -3.54 -17.33
N ILE A 480 -17.60 -2.98 -17.05
CA ILE A 480 -17.43 -1.70 -16.37
C ILE A 480 -17.56 -0.60 -17.44
N PRO A 481 -18.47 0.39 -17.28
CA PRO A 481 -18.58 1.50 -18.22
C PRO A 481 -17.25 2.26 -18.31
N GLY A 482 -16.98 2.90 -19.45
CA GLY A 482 -15.77 3.70 -19.59
C GLY A 482 -15.70 4.84 -18.59
N GLN A 483 -14.49 5.13 -18.12
CA GLN A 483 -14.23 6.14 -17.11
C GLN A 483 -13.47 7.33 -17.69
N ALA A 484 -13.49 8.44 -16.95
CA ALA A 484 -12.74 9.63 -17.31
C ALA A 484 -11.22 9.38 -17.27
N PRO A 485 -10.41 10.17 -18.00
CA PRO A 485 -8.96 10.13 -17.86
C PRO A 485 -8.54 10.37 -16.39
N GLY A 486 -7.52 9.66 -15.92
CA GLY A 486 -7.02 9.73 -14.54
C GLY A 486 -7.80 8.89 -13.53
N ALA A 487 -8.92 8.27 -13.91
CA ALA A 487 -9.70 7.45 -12.99
C ALA A 487 -8.92 6.21 -12.52
N LEU A 488 -8.86 6.01 -11.21
CA LEU A 488 -8.49 4.74 -10.60
C LEU A 488 -9.77 3.92 -10.39
N VAL A 489 -9.79 2.72 -10.94
CA VAL A 489 -10.95 1.82 -10.87
C VAL A 489 -10.59 0.58 -10.09
N GLU A 490 -11.34 0.35 -9.03
CA GLU A 490 -11.22 -0.82 -8.18
C GLU A 490 -12.36 -1.78 -8.47
N TYR A 491 -12.09 -3.09 -8.46
CA TYR A 491 -13.13 -4.11 -8.59
C TYR A 491 -12.86 -5.40 -7.83
N VAL A 492 -13.96 -6.04 -7.41
CA VAL A 492 -14.01 -7.31 -6.66
C VAL A 492 -15.07 -8.20 -7.30
N ILE A 493 -14.79 -9.49 -7.39
CA ILE A 493 -15.72 -10.50 -7.87
C ILE A 493 -16.30 -11.28 -6.70
N VAL A 494 -17.62 -11.48 -6.72
CA VAL A 494 -18.34 -12.22 -5.69
C VAL A 494 -19.17 -13.33 -6.33
N ALA A 495 -18.87 -14.57 -5.98
CA ALA A 495 -19.70 -15.73 -6.31
C ALA A 495 -20.66 -16.06 -5.18
N VAL A 496 -21.85 -16.52 -5.56
CA VAL A 496 -22.89 -17.03 -4.65
C VAL A 496 -23.19 -18.47 -5.03
N GLY A 497 -23.01 -19.39 -4.09
CA GLY A 497 -23.37 -20.80 -4.28
C GLY A 497 -24.86 -20.98 -4.57
N GLY A 498 -25.18 -21.74 -5.61
CA GLY A 498 -26.55 -21.99 -6.06
C GLY A 498 -27.34 -22.90 -5.12
N THR A 499 -26.66 -23.77 -4.38
CA THR A 499 -27.30 -24.71 -3.44
C THR A 499 -27.25 -24.18 -2.01
N THR A 500 -26.08 -23.69 -1.60
CA THR A 500 -25.78 -23.30 -0.22
C THR A 500 -26.03 -21.82 0.04
N GLY A 501 -25.95 -20.98 -0.98
CA GLY A 501 -25.95 -19.52 -0.83
C GLY A 501 -24.66 -18.94 -0.25
N SER A 502 -23.61 -19.76 -0.10
CA SER A 502 -22.30 -19.37 0.40
C SER A 502 -21.63 -18.34 -0.50
N ARG A 503 -20.67 -17.57 0.05
CA ARG A 503 -19.93 -16.54 -0.70
C ARG A 503 -18.49 -16.93 -0.92
N SER A 504 -17.99 -16.60 -2.10
CA SER A 504 -16.56 -16.62 -2.43
C SER A 504 -16.19 -15.27 -3.03
N PHE A 505 -15.04 -14.75 -2.64
CA PHE A 505 -14.54 -13.46 -3.09
C PHE A 505 -13.24 -13.65 -3.87
N LEU A 506 -13.04 -12.80 -4.88
CA LEU A 506 -11.78 -12.64 -5.56
C LEU A 506 -11.51 -11.15 -5.81
N PRO A 507 -10.45 -10.57 -5.21
CA PRO A 507 -9.49 -11.21 -4.31
C PRO A 507 -10.11 -11.68 -2.97
N ARG A 508 -9.44 -12.59 -2.24
CA ARG A 508 -9.99 -13.23 -1.01
C ARG A 508 -10.36 -12.23 0.08
N LYS A 509 -9.67 -11.09 0.13
CA LYS A 509 -9.88 -10.01 1.11
C LYS A 509 -10.95 -9.00 0.68
N SER A 510 -11.68 -9.26 -0.42
CA SER A 510 -12.81 -8.44 -0.86
C SER A 510 -12.39 -6.98 -1.10
N GLU A 511 -13.13 -6.01 -0.57
CA GLU A 511 -12.94 -4.57 -0.81
C GLU A 511 -11.64 -4.02 -0.19
N GLN A 512 -10.95 -4.80 0.65
CA GLN A 512 -9.72 -4.39 1.34
C GLN A 512 -8.45 -4.72 0.54
N ASP A 513 -8.58 -5.47 -0.55
CA ASP A 513 -7.51 -5.74 -1.52
C ASP A 513 -8.13 -5.93 -2.92
N PRO A 514 -8.76 -4.90 -3.50
CA PRO A 514 -9.43 -5.01 -4.78
C PRO A 514 -8.42 -5.11 -5.93
N PHE A 515 -8.85 -5.65 -7.07
CA PHE A 515 -8.09 -5.43 -8.30
C PHE A 515 -8.18 -3.96 -8.70
N VAL A 516 -7.10 -3.40 -9.25
CA VAL A 516 -7.03 -1.98 -9.66
C VAL A 516 -6.57 -1.86 -11.10
N TYR A 517 -7.17 -0.93 -11.85
CA TYR A 517 -6.59 -0.39 -13.09
C TYR A 517 -6.73 1.13 -13.14
N SER A 518 -5.83 1.79 -13.86
CA SER A 518 -5.88 3.23 -14.14
C SER A 518 -6.34 3.51 -15.57
N VAL A 519 -7.01 4.64 -15.75
CA VAL A 519 -7.31 5.19 -17.08
C VAL A 519 -6.31 6.31 -17.38
N PRO A 520 -5.55 6.25 -18.49
CA PRO A 520 -4.53 7.23 -18.80
C PRO A 520 -5.17 8.58 -19.18
N PHE A 521 -4.41 9.67 -19.05
CA PHE A 521 -4.80 11.00 -19.51
C PHE A 521 -4.82 11.11 -21.04
N GLY A 522 -4.14 10.19 -21.74
CA GLY A 522 -4.00 10.18 -23.19
C GLY A 522 -2.93 11.15 -23.69
N GLY A 523 -2.50 11.03 -24.94
CA GLY A 523 -1.29 11.71 -25.43
C GLY A 523 -1.43 13.18 -25.84
N ALA A 524 -2.63 13.76 -25.82
CA ALA A 524 -2.92 15.12 -26.31
C ALA A 524 -3.36 16.05 -25.17
N GLY A 525 -2.84 17.27 -25.11
CA GLY A 525 -3.20 18.29 -24.12
C GLY A 525 -1.95 18.91 -23.52
N LEU A 526 -2.07 19.59 -22.37
CA LEU A 526 -0.90 19.95 -21.60
C LEU A 526 -0.43 18.69 -20.84
N ARG A 527 0.81 18.28 -21.02
CA ARG A 527 1.35 17.04 -20.45
C ARG A 527 2.67 17.26 -19.75
N ILE A 528 2.90 16.50 -18.69
CA ILE A 528 4.21 16.41 -18.04
C ILE A 528 5.14 15.72 -19.03
N THR A 529 6.24 16.39 -19.39
CA THR A 529 7.20 15.89 -20.38
C THR A 529 8.62 15.72 -19.87
N GLU A 530 8.97 16.39 -18.77
CA GLU A 530 10.26 16.27 -18.11
C GLU A 530 10.10 16.56 -16.60
N TYR A 531 10.84 15.83 -15.75
CA TYR A 531 10.94 16.16 -14.34
C TYR A 531 12.36 15.95 -13.79
N MET A 532 12.77 16.76 -12.80
CA MET A 532 14.03 16.61 -12.06
C MET A 532 13.86 17.15 -10.64
N TYR A 533 14.11 16.32 -9.63
CA TYR A 533 14.09 16.75 -8.23
C TYR A 533 15.51 17.06 -7.74
N SER A 534 15.63 18.03 -6.82
CA SER A 534 16.88 18.34 -6.12
C SER A 534 18.10 18.64 -7.01
N GLY A 535 17.90 19.29 -8.17
CA GLY A 535 19.01 19.75 -9.03
C GLY A 535 19.80 20.92 -8.42
N ALA A 536 21.09 21.02 -8.74
CA ALA A 536 21.95 22.12 -8.29
C ALA A 536 21.52 23.49 -8.86
N ASP A 537 20.99 23.52 -10.08
CA ASP A 537 20.50 24.71 -10.78
C ASP A 537 18.96 24.83 -10.80
N GLY A 538 18.31 24.11 -9.89
CA GLY A 538 16.86 24.14 -9.67
C GLY A 538 16.14 22.91 -10.19
N GLU A 539 14.97 22.66 -9.59
CA GLU A 539 14.06 21.60 -10.00
C GLU A 539 13.45 21.87 -11.38
N ILE A 540 13.03 20.80 -12.05
CA ILE A 540 12.35 20.88 -13.34
C ILE A 540 11.02 20.15 -13.21
N VAL A 541 9.94 20.83 -13.54
CA VAL A 541 8.71 20.21 -14.03
C VAL A 541 8.37 20.88 -15.35
N GLU A 542 8.55 20.17 -16.45
CA GLU A 542 8.20 20.65 -17.78
C GLU A 542 6.81 20.17 -18.17
N LEU A 543 5.98 21.12 -18.61
CA LEU A 543 4.67 20.87 -19.17
C LEU A 543 4.65 21.31 -20.63
N THR A 544 4.37 20.40 -21.55
CA THR A 544 4.30 20.68 -22.98
C THR A 544 2.87 20.58 -23.49
N ASN A 545 2.45 21.54 -24.31
CA ASN A 545 1.20 21.40 -25.06
C ASN A 545 1.40 20.45 -26.25
N THR A 546 1.01 19.19 -26.07
CA THR A 546 1.09 18.13 -27.08
C THR A 546 -0.08 18.13 -28.06
N SER A 547 -1.03 19.06 -27.90
CA SER A 547 -2.17 19.22 -28.80
C SER A 547 -1.85 20.13 -30.00
N ALA A 548 -2.71 20.11 -31.02
CA ALA A 548 -2.56 20.99 -32.18
C ALA A 548 -3.13 22.42 -31.96
N ALA A 549 -3.78 22.67 -30.83
CA ALA A 549 -4.43 23.95 -30.53
C ALA A 549 -3.73 24.65 -29.36
N PRO A 550 -3.71 26.00 -29.32
CA PRO A 550 -3.23 26.73 -28.15
C PRO A 550 -4.08 26.41 -26.91
N ILE A 551 -3.44 26.34 -25.74
CA ILE A 551 -4.11 26.11 -24.44
C ILE A 551 -3.87 27.35 -23.56
N ASP A 552 -4.95 27.95 -23.07
CA ASP A 552 -4.87 29.01 -22.06
C ASP A 552 -4.83 28.36 -20.67
N VAL A 553 -3.71 28.50 -19.98
CA VAL A 553 -3.47 27.94 -18.64
C VAL A 553 -3.77 28.95 -17.53
N THR A 554 -4.45 30.06 -17.84
CA THR A 554 -4.94 30.99 -16.81
C THR A 554 -5.88 30.26 -15.84
N GLY A 555 -5.57 30.35 -14.55
CA GLY A 555 -6.27 29.68 -13.45
C GLY A 555 -5.86 28.22 -13.21
N TRP A 556 -4.94 27.67 -14.00
CA TRP A 556 -4.44 26.31 -13.80
C TRP A 556 -3.42 26.25 -12.66
N SER A 557 -3.20 25.06 -12.12
CA SER A 557 -2.26 24.88 -11.01
C SER A 557 -1.51 23.55 -11.06
N LEU A 558 -0.37 23.52 -10.41
CA LEU A 558 0.44 22.33 -10.13
C LEU A 558 0.42 22.04 -8.63
N ASP A 559 0.46 20.76 -8.27
CA ASP A 559 0.61 20.27 -6.89
C ASP A 559 1.56 19.07 -6.85
N ASP A 560 2.28 18.96 -5.73
CA ASP A 560 3.09 17.82 -5.34
C ASP A 560 2.32 16.95 -4.34
N GLN A 561 2.28 15.64 -4.54
CA GLN A 561 1.78 14.59 -3.64
C GLN A 561 0.32 14.67 -3.14
N THR A 562 -0.20 15.85 -2.79
CA THR A 562 -1.42 16.03 -1.99
C THR A 562 -2.69 15.90 -2.82
N GLY A 563 -2.59 16.08 -4.14
CA GLY A 563 -3.72 16.13 -5.05
C GLY A 563 -4.59 17.37 -4.87
N ALA A 564 -4.06 18.44 -4.26
CA ALA A 564 -4.80 19.66 -4.00
C ALA A 564 -4.72 20.64 -5.19
N ALA A 565 -5.87 20.99 -5.77
CA ALA A 565 -5.92 22.06 -6.76
C ALA A 565 -5.59 23.41 -6.12
N GLY A 566 -4.82 24.25 -6.83
CA GLY A 566 -4.50 25.62 -6.43
C GLY A 566 -3.17 25.80 -5.67
N THR A 567 -2.34 24.77 -5.54
CA THR A 567 -1.07 24.84 -4.76
C THR A 567 -0.05 25.79 -5.40
N PHE A 568 0.38 25.54 -6.63
CA PHE A 568 1.25 26.45 -7.41
C PHE A 568 0.53 26.96 -8.66
N ASP A 569 0.38 28.28 -8.79
CA ASP A 569 -0.37 28.93 -9.88
C ASP A 569 0.42 28.97 -11.21
N LEU A 570 -0.17 28.41 -12.27
CA LEU A 570 0.41 28.39 -13.62
C LEU A 570 -0.04 29.58 -14.50
N SER A 571 -0.92 30.45 -14.00
CA SER A 571 -1.55 31.52 -14.78
C SER A 571 -0.57 32.46 -15.47
N ALA A 572 0.61 32.67 -14.89
CA ALA A 572 1.63 33.55 -15.45
C ALA A 572 2.18 33.06 -16.81
N ALA A 573 1.98 31.79 -17.16
CA ALA A 573 2.32 31.28 -18.49
C ALA A 573 1.33 31.71 -19.60
N GLY A 574 0.08 32.05 -19.26
CA GLY A 574 -0.91 32.52 -20.22
C GLY A 574 -1.26 31.47 -21.29
N ILE A 575 -1.07 31.81 -22.57
CA ILE A 575 -1.43 30.93 -23.70
C ILE A 575 -0.19 30.15 -24.15
N VAL A 576 -0.21 28.82 -23.98
CA VAL A 576 0.82 27.88 -24.44
C VAL A 576 0.47 27.39 -25.85
N GLN A 577 1.29 27.73 -26.84
CA GLN A 577 1.10 27.32 -28.24
C GLN A 577 1.32 25.81 -28.43
N ALA A 578 0.85 25.28 -29.57
CA ALA A 578 1.07 23.87 -29.90
C ALA A 578 2.58 23.55 -29.97
N GLY A 579 3.01 22.54 -29.21
CA GLY A 579 4.41 22.13 -29.06
C GLY A 579 5.25 23.02 -28.16
N GLU A 580 4.69 24.07 -27.57
CA GLU A 580 5.40 24.93 -26.62
C GLU A 580 5.40 24.30 -25.23
N SER A 581 6.52 24.49 -24.52
CA SER A 581 6.75 24.00 -23.16
C SER A 581 6.83 25.15 -22.16
N ILE A 582 6.32 24.91 -20.95
CA ILE A 582 6.53 25.75 -19.78
C ILE A 582 7.35 24.96 -18.75
N VAL A 583 8.26 25.64 -18.06
CA VAL A 583 9.10 25.02 -17.03
C VAL A 583 8.77 25.63 -15.68
N VAL A 584 8.39 24.79 -14.72
CA VAL A 584 8.23 25.15 -13.31
C VAL A 584 9.50 24.75 -12.56
N THR A 585 10.00 25.65 -11.71
CA THR A 585 11.24 25.44 -10.94
C THR A 585 11.17 26.10 -9.56
N ASP A 586 11.90 25.54 -8.60
CA ASP A 586 11.94 26.06 -7.22
C ASP A 586 12.81 27.32 -7.09
N VAL A 587 13.80 27.52 -7.96
CA VAL A 587 14.65 28.72 -7.96
C VAL A 587 14.02 29.89 -8.72
N ALA A 588 14.59 31.09 -8.62
CA ALA A 588 14.09 32.25 -9.35
C ALA A 588 14.20 32.05 -10.88
N ALA A 589 13.15 32.38 -11.63
CA ALA A 589 13.05 32.11 -13.07
C ALA A 589 14.25 32.64 -13.89
N GLY A 590 14.73 33.86 -13.58
CA GLY A 590 15.89 34.43 -14.25
C GLY A 590 17.22 33.73 -13.93
N ALA A 591 17.35 33.16 -12.73
CA ALA A 591 18.53 32.38 -12.35
C ALA A 591 18.54 31.02 -13.06
N PHE A 592 17.39 30.33 -13.08
CA PHE A 592 17.20 29.10 -13.85
C PHE A 592 17.50 29.31 -15.34
N ALA A 593 16.89 30.32 -15.96
CA ALA A 593 17.12 30.62 -17.38
C ALA A 593 18.59 30.93 -17.69
N ALA A 594 19.31 31.60 -16.78
CA ALA A 594 20.74 31.87 -16.95
C ALA A 594 21.58 30.59 -16.81
N ALA A 595 21.28 29.73 -15.82
CA ALA A 595 22.00 28.48 -15.59
C ALA A 595 21.85 27.48 -16.74
N TRP A 596 20.68 27.46 -17.38
CA TRP A 596 20.36 26.58 -18.50
C TRP A 596 20.55 27.23 -19.88
N ASN A 597 20.97 28.50 -19.93
CA ASN A 597 21.12 29.28 -21.17
C ASN A 597 19.83 29.31 -22.04
N LEU A 598 18.68 29.51 -21.39
CA LEU A 598 17.37 29.52 -22.03
C LEU A 598 17.04 30.88 -22.65
N SER A 599 16.40 30.83 -23.82
CA SER A 599 15.88 32.00 -24.52
C SER A 599 14.52 31.69 -25.12
N GLY A 600 13.50 32.48 -24.78
CA GLY A 600 12.14 32.33 -25.32
C GLY A 600 11.32 31.19 -24.70
N VAL A 601 11.83 30.54 -23.65
CA VAL A 601 11.11 29.55 -22.85
C VAL A 601 10.41 30.26 -21.69
N THR A 602 9.15 29.93 -21.46
CA THR A 602 8.39 30.42 -20.30
C THR A 602 8.81 29.65 -19.05
N VAL A 603 9.45 30.34 -18.10
CA VAL A 603 9.91 29.77 -16.83
C VAL A 603 9.12 30.38 -15.68
N LEU A 604 8.43 29.54 -14.91
CA LEU A 604 7.74 29.88 -13.68
C LEU A 604 8.62 29.46 -12.50
N GLY A 605 9.32 30.42 -11.91
CA GLY A 605 10.27 30.17 -10.83
C GLY A 605 9.72 30.52 -9.44
N GLY A 606 10.43 30.07 -8.41
CA GLY A 606 10.09 30.34 -7.01
C GLY A 606 9.02 29.39 -6.47
N ASN A 607 8.85 28.21 -7.06
CA ASN A 607 7.96 27.18 -6.53
C ASN A 607 8.50 26.62 -5.21
N GLN A 608 8.02 27.18 -4.10
CA GLN A 608 8.37 26.74 -2.75
C GLN A 608 7.21 26.03 -2.05
N VAL A 609 6.08 25.88 -2.74
CA VAL A 609 4.81 25.38 -2.20
C VAL A 609 4.47 23.99 -2.73
N ALA A 610 4.91 23.65 -3.94
CA ALA A 610 4.80 22.33 -4.54
C ALA A 610 6.18 21.82 -4.97
N LYS A 611 7.08 21.66 -4.00
CA LYS A 611 8.50 21.36 -4.26
C LYS A 611 8.67 19.84 -4.38
N ILE A 612 9.23 19.39 -5.50
CA ILE A 612 9.14 17.98 -5.87
C ILE A 612 10.23 17.14 -5.22
N GLY A 613 9.84 16.02 -4.62
CA GLY A 613 10.71 15.09 -3.92
C GLY A 613 11.13 13.87 -4.74
N ARG A 614 11.86 12.96 -4.09
CA ARG A 614 11.97 11.56 -4.53
C ARG A 614 10.73 10.81 -4.02
N ASN A 615 10.14 9.95 -4.85
CA ASN A 615 8.87 9.26 -4.56
C ASN A 615 7.72 10.25 -4.35
N ASP A 616 7.41 11.00 -5.40
CA ASP A 616 6.40 12.05 -5.38
C ASP A 616 5.34 11.79 -6.47
N THR A 617 4.24 12.52 -6.40
CA THR A 617 3.19 12.52 -7.42
C THR A 617 2.89 13.92 -7.90
N LEU A 618 3.19 14.21 -9.16
CA LEU A 618 2.82 15.46 -9.81
C LEU A 618 1.35 15.44 -10.24
N HIS A 619 0.60 16.49 -9.88
CA HIS A 619 -0.76 16.70 -10.36
C HIS A 619 -0.87 18.03 -11.09
N ILE A 620 -1.41 18.01 -12.31
CA ILE A 620 -1.71 19.21 -13.09
C ILE A 620 -3.22 19.39 -13.13
N PHE A 621 -3.69 20.57 -12.73
CA PHE A 621 -5.10 20.90 -12.67
C PHE A 621 -5.46 22.01 -13.66
N ASP A 622 -6.63 21.90 -14.27
CA ASP A 622 -7.23 23.01 -15.01
C ASP A 622 -7.89 24.05 -14.09
N GLN A 623 -8.40 25.13 -14.68
CA GLN A 623 -9.09 26.21 -13.96
C GLN A 623 -10.33 25.77 -13.15
N SER A 624 -10.87 24.58 -13.41
CA SER A 624 -12.02 24.03 -12.66
C SER A 624 -11.58 23.18 -11.47
N GLY A 625 -10.27 22.91 -11.34
CA GLY A 625 -9.71 21.98 -10.37
C GLY A 625 -9.75 20.52 -10.82
N ALA A 626 -9.97 20.25 -12.11
CA ALA A 626 -9.92 18.88 -12.64
C ALA A 626 -8.47 18.50 -13.00
N VAL A 627 -8.05 17.29 -12.63
CA VAL A 627 -6.72 16.76 -13.01
C VAL A 627 -6.68 16.53 -14.52
N VAL A 628 -5.72 17.12 -15.20
CA VAL A 628 -5.51 17.01 -16.66
C VAL A 628 -4.29 16.19 -17.05
N ASP A 629 -3.35 16.01 -16.12
CA ASP A 629 -2.26 15.04 -16.20
C ASP A 629 -1.75 14.69 -14.78
N ARG A 630 -1.15 13.51 -14.65
CA ARG A 630 -0.52 13.03 -13.40
C ARG A 630 0.71 12.19 -13.70
N LEU A 631 1.70 12.29 -12.82
CA LEU A 631 2.83 11.36 -12.78
C LEU A 631 3.17 11.01 -11.34
N ALA A 632 2.88 9.78 -10.91
CA ALA A 632 3.54 9.18 -9.76
C ALA A 632 4.91 8.62 -10.18
N TYR A 633 5.98 8.97 -9.47
CA TYR A 633 7.34 8.55 -9.81
C TYR A 633 8.20 8.32 -8.58
N GLY A 634 9.34 7.63 -8.75
CA GLY A 634 10.32 7.42 -7.69
C GLY A 634 10.89 6.01 -7.72
N ASP A 635 12.22 5.90 -7.68
CA ASP A 635 12.92 4.62 -7.83
C ASP A 635 12.76 3.66 -6.63
N GLU A 636 12.24 4.13 -5.50
CA GLU A 636 11.95 3.26 -4.34
C GLU A 636 10.54 2.66 -4.41
N ASP A 637 9.54 3.49 -4.74
CA ASP A 637 8.16 3.05 -4.90
C ASP A 637 7.94 2.30 -6.22
N PHE A 638 8.72 2.67 -7.25
CA PHE A 638 8.71 2.06 -8.57
C PHE A 638 10.14 1.60 -8.94
N PRO A 639 10.61 0.47 -8.38
CA PRO A 639 11.93 -0.08 -8.73
C PRO A 639 12.13 -0.20 -10.24
N GLY A 640 13.26 0.30 -10.73
CA GLY A 640 13.61 0.35 -12.16
C GLY A 640 13.15 1.61 -12.90
N SER A 641 12.38 2.51 -12.27
CA SER A 641 12.12 3.84 -12.82
C SER A 641 13.34 4.76 -12.68
N PRO A 642 13.45 5.85 -13.47
CA PRO A 642 14.58 6.77 -13.40
C PRO A 642 14.72 7.46 -12.04
N ARG A 643 15.95 7.53 -11.56
CA ARG A 643 16.32 8.40 -10.44
C ARG A 643 16.65 9.80 -10.96
N ALA A 644 15.64 10.65 -11.14
CA ALA A 644 15.77 11.99 -11.71
C ALA A 644 16.38 13.04 -10.76
N LYS A 645 17.59 12.77 -10.25
CA LYS A 645 18.36 13.63 -9.35
C LYS A 645 19.62 14.09 -10.05
N ASP A 646 19.86 15.40 -10.12
CA ASP A 646 20.98 16.02 -10.85
C ASP A 646 20.96 15.73 -12.38
N SER A 647 20.05 14.87 -12.84
CA SER A 647 19.69 14.66 -14.23
C SER A 647 18.18 14.47 -14.30
N SER A 648 17.51 15.13 -15.23
CA SER A 648 16.06 15.00 -15.40
C SER A 648 15.70 13.63 -15.98
N ALA A 649 14.41 13.31 -15.98
CA ALA A 649 13.86 12.25 -16.79
C ALA A 649 12.80 12.83 -17.75
N TRP A 650 12.83 12.40 -19.01
CA TRP A 650 11.91 12.82 -20.06
C TRP A 650 11.11 11.63 -20.63
N ILE A 651 9.98 11.92 -21.28
CA ILE A 651 9.04 10.90 -21.79
C ILE A 651 8.86 10.97 -23.31
N CYS A 652 8.67 9.82 -23.95
CA CYS A 652 8.35 9.76 -25.37
C CYS A 652 6.87 10.04 -25.68
N SER A 653 6.58 10.52 -26.89
CA SER A 653 5.22 10.87 -27.35
C SER A 653 4.19 9.73 -27.35
N ASN A 654 4.63 8.48 -27.46
CA ASN A 654 3.74 7.31 -27.37
C ASN A 654 3.39 6.90 -25.93
N SER A 655 4.07 7.48 -24.94
CA SER A 655 3.96 7.11 -23.53
C SER A 655 3.49 8.26 -22.64
N VAL A 656 3.45 9.48 -23.18
CA VAL A 656 3.01 10.67 -22.47
C VAL A 656 1.54 10.54 -22.02
N GLY A 657 1.26 10.94 -20.78
CA GLY A 657 -0.06 10.84 -20.16
C GLY A 657 -0.49 9.42 -19.75
N LEU A 658 0.41 8.43 -19.76
CA LEU A 658 0.12 7.07 -19.27
C LEU A 658 0.24 6.90 -17.75
N ASP A 659 0.85 7.86 -17.05
CA ASP A 659 1.12 7.79 -15.60
C ASP A 659 1.85 6.49 -15.20
N ASP A 660 2.94 6.21 -15.91
CA ASP A 660 3.75 5.01 -15.76
C ASP A 660 5.24 5.41 -15.71
N PRO A 661 5.85 5.49 -14.52
CA PRO A 661 7.21 6.01 -14.35
C PRO A 661 8.28 5.11 -14.97
N GLN A 662 7.96 3.85 -15.28
CA GLN A 662 8.90 2.92 -15.93
C GLN A 662 9.11 3.24 -17.42
N LEU A 663 8.28 4.11 -18.01
CA LEU A 663 8.39 4.53 -19.41
C LEU A 663 9.27 5.77 -19.60
N TRP A 664 9.72 6.40 -18.51
CA TRP A 664 10.54 7.60 -18.53
C TRP A 664 12.03 7.26 -18.73
N THR A 665 12.77 8.16 -19.36
CA THR A 665 14.20 7.99 -19.68
C THR A 665 15.02 9.07 -19.00
N LEU A 666 16.09 8.68 -18.29
CA LEU A 666 17.01 9.63 -17.67
C LEU A 666 17.80 10.40 -18.74
N SER A 667 17.91 11.71 -18.58
CA SER A 667 18.61 12.61 -19.49
C SER A 667 20.10 12.35 -19.54
N MET A 668 20.66 12.41 -20.74
CA MET A 668 22.10 12.39 -20.98
C MET A 668 22.46 13.48 -21.97
N ALA A 669 23.57 14.19 -21.74
CA ALA A 669 23.97 15.27 -22.65
C ALA A 669 24.15 14.75 -24.09
N GLY A 670 23.41 15.34 -25.05
CA GLY A 670 23.38 14.92 -26.45
C GLY A 670 22.51 13.69 -26.74
N ASP A 671 21.63 13.30 -25.82
CA ASP A 671 20.57 12.33 -26.10
C ASP A 671 19.61 12.84 -27.22
N PRO A 672 18.71 12.01 -27.75
CA PRO A 672 17.82 12.43 -28.85
C PRO A 672 16.73 13.42 -28.46
N GLN A 673 16.51 13.61 -27.16
CA GLN A 673 15.71 14.71 -26.64
C GLN A 673 16.44 16.04 -26.83
N GLY A 674 17.78 15.98 -26.87
CA GLY A 674 18.67 17.12 -27.05
C GLY A 674 19.16 17.68 -25.73
N SER A 675 19.17 16.88 -24.66
CA SER A 675 19.56 17.30 -23.32
C SER A 675 20.99 17.85 -23.28
N TRP A 676 21.26 18.79 -22.37
CA TRP A 676 22.57 19.41 -22.18
C TRP A 676 22.86 19.63 -20.69
N ALA A 677 24.13 19.94 -20.38
CA ALA A 677 24.54 20.26 -19.03
C ALA A 677 24.31 21.76 -18.72
N SER A 678 23.73 22.06 -17.57
CA SER A 678 23.65 23.41 -17.00
C SER A 678 25.02 23.92 -16.53
N ILE A 679 25.09 25.17 -16.07
CA ILE A 679 26.33 25.76 -15.50
C ILE A 679 26.83 24.97 -14.28
N GLY A 680 25.93 24.52 -13.41
CA GLY A 680 26.18 23.74 -12.20
C GLY A 680 26.37 22.24 -12.44
N GLY A 681 26.12 21.77 -13.66
CA GLY A 681 26.39 20.40 -14.10
C GLY A 681 25.21 19.44 -14.05
N ASP A 682 23.99 19.94 -13.81
CA ASP A 682 22.78 19.14 -13.98
C ASP A 682 22.54 18.85 -15.46
N VAL A 683 21.88 17.74 -15.79
CA VAL A 683 21.62 17.35 -17.19
C VAL A 683 20.13 17.24 -17.49
N ALA A 684 19.62 18.06 -18.42
CA ALA A 684 18.21 18.08 -18.79
C ALA A 684 17.99 18.76 -20.16
N SER A 685 16.72 18.86 -20.57
CA SER A 685 16.28 19.48 -21.82
C SER A 685 15.22 20.59 -21.63
N PRO A 686 15.33 21.48 -20.62
CA PRO A 686 14.22 22.33 -20.21
C PRO A 686 13.76 23.29 -21.31
N GLY A 687 12.46 23.28 -21.57
CA GLY A 687 11.79 24.06 -22.61
C GLY A 687 11.78 23.38 -23.99
N ILE A 688 12.25 22.13 -24.08
CA ILE A 688 12.32 21.37 -25.33
C ILE A 688 11.74 19.98 -25.11
N TRP A 689 10.56 19.75 -25.68
CA TRP A 689 10.07 18.40 -25.89
C TRP A 689 10.20 17.94 -27.35
N ASN A 690 11.04 16.94 -27.64
CA ASN A 690 11.16 16.35 -28.98
C ASN A 690 10.28 15.09 -29.13
N PRO A 691 9.06 15.19 -29.68
CA PRO A 691 8.12 14.07 -29.76
C PRO A 691 8.59 12.93 -30.68
N SER A 692 9.64 13.14 -31.48
CA SER A 692 10.18 12.14 -32.43
C SER A 692 11.32 11.29 -31.86
N GLY A 693 11.89 11.66 -30.72
CA GLY A 693 13.04 10.99 -30.13
C GLY A 693 12.64 9.90 -29.14
N CYS A 694 12.57 8.65 -29.57
CA CYS A 694 13.16 7.60 -28.75
C CYS A 694 14.28 7.01 -29.60
N PRO A 695 15.58 7.13 -29.23
CA PRO A 695 16.55 6.26 -29.86
C PRO A 695 16.15 4.83 -29.53
N SER A 696 16.00 3.97 -30.54
CA SER A 696 16.13 2.56 -30.25
C SER A 696 17.54 2.35 -29.73
N ILE A 697 17.68 1.87 -28.50
CA ILE A 697 18.98 1.44 -28.02
C ILE A 697 19.37 0.20 -28.83
N GLY A 698 20.54 0.27 -29.45
CA GLY A 698 21.07 -0.79 -30.31
C GLY A 698 20.71 -0.68 -31.78
N VAL A 699 21.38 -1.53 -32.58
CA VAL A 699 21.27 -1.61 -34.04
C VAL A 699 20.67 -2.95 -34.41
N ASP A 700 19.55 -2.94 -35.14
CA ASP A 700 19.04 -4.16 -35.78
C ASP A 700 20.01 -4.62 -36.86
N TYR A 701 20.41 -5.90 -36.82
CA TYR A 701 21.38 -6.46 -37.75
C TYR A 701 20.91 -7.75 -38.44
N CYS A 702 19.75 -8.29 -38.07
CA CYS A 702 19.30 -9.59 -38.57
C CYS A 702 17.79 -9.75 -38.41
N SER A 703 17.05 -10.01 -39.49
CA SER A 703 15.60 -10.27 -39.43
C SER A 703 15.26 -11.76 -39.32
N SER A 704 14.11 -12.08 -38.74
CA SER A 704 13.54 -13.43 -38.72
C SER A 704 12.38 -13.61 -39.72
N ASN A 705 11.88 -14.84 -39.84
CA ASN A 705 10.76 -15.18 -40.73
C ASN A 705 9.40 -14.73 -40.14
N PRO A 706 8.39 -14.43 -40.99
CA PRO A 706 7.04 -14.15 -40.53
C PRO A 706 6.47 -15.26 -39.64
N ASN A 707 5.81 -14.87 -38.55
CA ASN A 707 5.15 -15.79 -37.62
C ASN A 707 3.70 -16.05 -38.02
N SER A 708 2.94 -16.76 -37.16
CA SER A 708 1.52 -17.09 -37.42
C SER A 708 0.58 -15.89 -37.60
N THR A 709 1.00 -14.66 -37.27
CA THR A 709 0.26 -13.43 -37.58
C THR A 709 0.46 -12.95 -39.02
N GLY A 710 1.42 -13.53 -39.75
CA GLY A 710 1.85 -13.06 -41.07
C GLY A 710 2.89 -11.94 -41.04
N SER A 711 3.26 -11.45 -39.85
CA SER A 711 4.29 -10.41 -39.65
C SER A 711 5.57 -10.99 -39.02
N THR A 712 6.70 -10.31 -39.22
CA THR A 712 7.95 -10.61 -38.48
C THR A 712 7.92 -9.91 -37.13
N ALA A 713 8.31 -10.62 -36.07
CA ALA A 713 8.44 -10.02 -34.74
C ALA A 713 9.61 -9.02 -34.67
N THR A 714 9.34 -7.85 -34.09
CA THR A 714 10.26 -6.69 -34.11
C THR A 714 10.70 -6.32 -32.70
N LEU A 715 11.96 -6.55 -32.38
CA LEU A 715 12.69 -6.17 -31.19
C LEU A 715 13.35 -4.79 -31.37
N VAL A 716 13.10 -3.92 -30.40
CA VAL A 716 13.76 -2.62 -30.21
C VAL A 716 14.24 -2.48 -28.76
N GLY A 717 15.34 -1.76 -28.54
CA GLY A 717 15.81 -1.38 -27.21
C GLY A 717 15.33 0.03 -26.83
N SER A 718 15.20 0.29 -25.54
CA SER A 718 14.90 1.61 -24.95
C SER A 718 15.63 1.74 -23.60
N GLY A 719 15.63 2.92 -22.99
CA GLY A 719 16.44 3.20 -21.79
C GLY A 719 17.85 3.65 -22.16
N SER A 720 18.89 3.09 -21.51
CA SER A 720 20.29 3.44 -21.78
C SER A 720 21.17 2.22 -22.09
N ALA A 721 22.23 2.45 -22.86
CA ALA A 721 23.35 1.52 -23.02
C ALA A 721 24.49 1.78 -22.02
N ALA A 722 24.33 2.76 -21.11
CA ALA A 722 25.34 3.05 -20.10
C ALA A 722 25.30 2.01 -18.99
N LEU A 723 26.44 1.38 -18.69
CA LEU A 723 26.48 0.35 -17.64
C LEU A 723 26.11 0.89 -16.26
N ALA A 724 26.43 2.16 -16.00
CA ALA A 724 26.09 2.81 -14.74
C ALA A 724 24.58 3.10 -14.59
N ALA A 725 23.82 3.10 -15.69
CA ALA A 725 22.39 3.40 -15.67
C ALA A 725 21.52 2.15 -15.40
N ASP A 726 21.99 0.95 -15.75
CA ASP A 726 21.32 -0.35 -15.54
C ASP A 726 19.80 -0.34 -15.85
N ASN A 727 19.43 0.27 -16.99
CA ASN A 727 18.02 0.49 -17.36
C ASN A 727 17.73 0.15 -18.83
N LEU A 728 18.46 -0.80 -19.43
CA LEU A 728 18.16 -1.28 -20.78
C LEU A 728 16.84 -2.06 -20.79
N ILE A 729 15.87 -1.60 -21.58
CA ILE A 729 14.57 -2.25 -21.75
C ILE A 729 14.43 -2.77 -23.18
N LEU A 730 14.19 -4.07 -23.35
CA LEU A 730 13.95 -4.74 -24.62
C LEU A 730 12.45 -4.91 -24.86
N LYS A 731 11.94 -4.36 -25.96
CA LYS A 731 10.53 -4.44 -26.35
C LYS A 731 10.39 -5.18 -27.66
N VAL A 732 9.47 -6.16 -27.74
CA VAL A 732 9.18 -6.89 -28.97
C VAL A 732 7.72 -6.74 -29.32
N ALA A 733 7.44 -6.44 -30.59
CA ALA A 733 6.10 -6.32 -31.16
C ALA A 733 5.87 -7.33 -32.30
N ASN A 734 4.64 -7.34 -32.82
CA ASN A 734 4.17 -8.22 -33.90
C ASN A 734 4.24 -9.72 -33.53
N LEU A 735 4.02 -10.04 -32.26
CA LEU A 735 4.01 -11.41 -31.76
C LEU A 735 2.59 -12.03 -31.80
N PRO A 736 2.49 -13.35 -31.97
CA PRO A 736 1.23 -14.05 -31.76
C PRO A 736 0.78 -13.92 -30.29
N VAL A 737 -0.40 -13.34 -30.08
CA VAL A 737 -0.97 -13.11 -28.74
C VAL A 737 -1.10 -14.40 -27.93
N SER A 738 -1.04 -14.28 -26.59
CA SER A 738 -1.17 -15.41 -25.64
C SER A 738 -0.12 -16.52 -25.81
N LYS A 739 0.99 -16.23 -26.49
CA LYS A 739 2.17 -17.11 -26.54
C LYS A 739 3.14 -16.75 -25.43
N VAL A 740 4.09 -17.64 -25.19
CA VAL A 740 5.17 -17.41 -24.22
C VAL A 740 6.51 -17.35 -24.93
N GLY A 741 7.42 -16.55 -24.40
CA GLY A 741 8.78 -16.39 -24.90
C GLY A 741 9.77 -16.09 -23.79
N TYR A 742 11.05 -16.02 -24.15
CA TYR A 742 12.12 -15.59 -23.26
C TYR A 742 13.26 -15.00 -24.08
N PHE A 743 14.03 -14.10 -23.47
CA PHE A 743 15.16 -13.47 -24.14
C PHE A 743 16.40 -14.36 -24.15
N LEU A 744 17.12 -14.27 -25.26
CA LEU A 744 18.43 -14.83 -25.51
C LEU A 744 19.43 -13.69 -25.67
N LEU A 745 20.69 -13.97 -25.31
CA LEU A 745 21.80 -13.04 -25.53
C LEU A 745 23.11 -13.74 -25.87
N SER A 746 23.99 -13.05 -26.59
CA SER A 746 25.35 -13.48 -26.90
C SER A 746 26.25 -12.29 -27.26
N ASP A 747 27.54 -12.40 -26.98
CA ASP A 747 28.59 -11.51 -27.48
C ASP A 747 28.91 -11.76 -28.97
N ALA A 748 28.41 -12.85 -29.55
CA ALA A 748 28.58 -13.20 -30.95
C ALA A 748 27.27 -13.11 -31.75
N GLN A 749 27.37 -12.65 -33.00
CA GLN A 749 26.28 -12.70 -33.96
C GLN A 749 26.24 -14.07 -34.66
N GLY A 750 25.03 -14.51 -35.03
CA GLY A 750 24.79 -15.75 -35.74
C GLY A 750 23.76 -15.57 -36.85
N ASN A 751 23.57 -16.62 -37.64
CA ASN A 751 22.51 -16.70 -38.65
C ASN A 751 22.19 -18.17 -38.90
N VAL A 752 21.32 -18.74 -38.08
CA VAL A 752 20.94 -20.16 -38.15
C VAL A 752 19.43 -20.28 -38.35
N PRO A 753 18.95 -20.35 -39.61
CA PRO A 753 17.57 -20.66 -39.91
C PRO A 753 17.19 -22.07 -39.43
N GLY A 754 15.96 -22.25 -38.93
CA GLY A 754 15.45 -23.59 -38.64
C GLY A 754 16.00 -24.25 -37.37
N PHE A 755 16.68 -23.49 -36.52
CA PHE A 755 17.39 -24.02 -35.36
C PHE A 755 16.46 -24.77 -34.39
N GLY A 756 16.84 -25.98 -33.98
CA GLY A 756 16.06 -26.78 -33.04
C GLY A 756 14.61 -27.07 -33.47
N GLY A 757 14.30 -26.98 -34.77
CA GLY A 757 12.93 -27.13 -35.31
C GLY A 757 12.07 -25.86 -35.23
N SER A 758 12.67 -24.72 -34.85
CA SER A 758 12.05 -23.39 -34.96
C SER A 758 11.80 -23.02 -36.41
N GLN A 759 10.81 -22.16 -36.68
CA GLN A 759 10.64 -21.48 -37.96
C GLN A 759 11.39 -20.16 -38.06
N GLY A 760 11.95 -19.68 -36.94
CA GLY A 760 12.74 -18.47 -36.91
C GLY A 760 14.17 -18.65 -37.41
N VAL A 761 14.88 -17.53 -37.42
CA VAL A 761 16.33 -17.45 -37.64
C VAL A 761 16.98 -17.08 -36.31
N LEU A 762 17.88 -17.93 -35.80
CA LEU A 762 18.68 -17.59 -34.63
C LEU A 762 19.79 -16.63 -35.08
N CYS A 763 19.70 -15.38 -34.63
CA CYS A 763 20.62 -14.31 -34.98
C CYS A 763 21.84 -14.24 -34.03
N LEU A 764 21.97 -15.19 -33.11
CA LEU A 764 23.01 -15.23 -32.06
C LEU A 764 24.02 -16.35 -32.32
N GLY A 765 25.30 -16.06 -32.06
CA GLY A 765 26.41 -17.01 -32.09
C GLY A 765 26.59 -17.73 -30.76
N ALA A 766 27.45 -18.76 -30.71
CA ALA A 766 27.76 -19.44 -29.46
C ALA A 766 28.85 -18.68 -28.67
N PRO A 767 28.76 -18.57 -27.33
CA PRO A 767 27.71 -19.14 -26.48
C PRO A 767 26.42 -18.33 -26.52
N VAL A 768 25.28 -19.03 -26.63
CA VAL A 768 23.94 -18.43 -26.49
C VAL A 768 23.49 -18.61 -25.05
N LEU A 769 23.32 -17.50 -24.35
CA LEU A 769 22.82 -17.46 -22.99
C LEU A 769 21.30 -17.18 -22.99
N ARG A 770 20.63 -17.52 -21.90
CA ARG A 770 19.15 -17.48 -21.82
C ARG A 770 18.67 -16.95 -20.48
N PHE A 771 17.70 -16.04 -20.52
CA PHE A 771 16.92 -15.60 -19.37
C PHE A 771 15.81 -16.63 -19.07
N ALA A 772 16.21 -17.87 -18.73
CA ALA A 772 15.29 -19.00 -18.64
C ALA A 772 14.36 -18.99 -17.42
N LYS A 773 14.61 -18.08 -16.46
CA LYS A 773 13.73 -17.86 -15.29
C LYS A 773 12.67 -16.79 -15.58
N ASP A 774 12.86 -16.02 -16.65
CA ASP A 774 12.06 -14.85 -17.00
C ASP A 774 11.19 -15.17 -18.23
N ILE A 775 10.23 -16.08 -18.03
CA ILE A 775 9.28 -16.46 -19.08
C ILE A 775 8.25 -15.32 -19.23
N LEU A 776 8.20 -14.75 -20.42
CA LEU A 776 7.32 -13.63 -20.77
C LEU A 776 6.08 -14.12 -21.49
N GLN A 777 4.92 -13.56 -21.14
CA GLN A 777 3.65 -13.81 -21.82
C GLN A 777 3.35 -12.67 -22.78
N VAL A 778 3.08 -13.00 -24.05
CA VAL A 778 2.72 -12.02 -25.08
C VAL A 778 1.34 -11.45 -24.78
N ASP A 779 1.25 -10.13 -24.69
CA ASP A 779 0.01 -9.44 -24.38
C ASP A 779 -1.00 -9.44 -25.55
N ALA A 780 -2.18 -8.88 -25.32
CA ALA A 780 -3.25 -8.80 -26.31
C ALA A 780 -2.93 -7.90 -27.52
N SER A 781 -1.92 -7.03 -27.41
CA SER A 781 -1.42 -6.18 -28.50
C SER A 781 -0.32 -6.86 -29.32
N GLY A 782 0.07 -8.09 -28.94
CA GLY A 782 1.15 -8.82 -29.59
C GLY A 782 2.53 -8.31 -29.18
N GLN A 783 2.68 -7.88 -27.93
CA GLN A 783 3.93 -7.31 -27.41
C GLN A 783 4.44 -7.99 -26.14
N VAL A 784 5.75 -7.83 -25.88
CA VAL A 784 6.41 -8.09 -24.59
C VAL A 784 7.46 -7.03 -24.32
N SER A 785 7.70 -6.73 -23.05
CA SER A 785 8.76 -5.83 -22.57
C SER A 785 9.60 -6.54 -21.50
N PHE A 786 10.91 -6.29 -21.47
CA PHE A 786 11.84 -6.92 -20.54
C PHE A 786 12.95 -5.94 -20.14
N ALA A 787 13.03 -5.61 -18.85
CA ALA A 787 14.15 -4.86 -18.29
C ALA A 787 15.33 -5.82 -18.04
N VAL A 788 16.50 -5.50 -18.59
CA VAL A 788 17.71 -6.28 -18.42
C VAL A 788 18.42 -5.84 -17.14
N ASP A 789 18.51 -6.73 -16.16
CA ASP A 789 19.29 -6.52 -14.93
C ASP A 789 20.77 -6.91 -15.18
N PHE A 790 21.66 -5.91 -15.18
CA PHE A 790 23.09 -6.12 -15.44
C PHE A 790 23.80 -6.87 -14.28
N GLY A 791 23.20 -6.89 -13.09
CA GLY A 791 23.66 -7.66 -11.93
C GLY A 791 23.23 -9.13 -11.94
N ALA A 792 22.24 -9.49 -12.75
CA ALA A 792 21.65 -10.84 -12.79
C ALA A 792 21.76 -11.55 -14.15
N LEU A 793 22.80 -11.25 -14.94
CA LEU A 793 22.98 -11.86 -16.25
C LEU A 793 23.22 -13.38 -16.18
N PRO A 794 22.61 -14.17 -17.09
CA PRO A 794 22.72 -15.62 -17.08
C PRO A 794 24.14 -16.08 -17.40
N GLY A 795 24.53 -17.25 -16.88
CA GLY A 795 25.84 -17.84 -17.17
C GLY A 795 27.03 -17.09 -16.55
N GLY A 796 26.79 -16.13 -15.65
CA GLY A 796 27.83 -15.32 -15.04
C GLY A 796 28.44 -14.28 -15.99
N ALA A 797 27.72 -13.93 -17.07
CA ALA A 797 28.11 -12.85 -17.97
C ALA A 797 28.16 -11.52 -17.23
N VAL A 798 29.02 -10.62 -17.70
CA VAL A 798 29.15 -9.25 -17.19
C VAL A 798 29.41 -8.36 -18.38
N PHE A 799 28.55 -7.37 -18.61
CA PHE A 799 28.77 -6.40 -19.67
C PHE A 799 29.96 -5.49 -19.35
N GLN A 800 30.75 -5.14 -20.37
CA GLN A 800 31.87 -4.19 -20.25
C GLN A 800 31.68 -2.97 -21.14
N ILE A 801 32.23 -1.82 -20.72
CA ILE A 801 32.21 -0.59 -21.52
C ILE A 801 32.92 -0.84 -22.86
N GLY A 802 32.27 -0.45 -23.96
CA GLY A 802 32.72 -0.65 -25.33
C GLY A 802 32.41 -2.03 -25.91
N GLU A 803 31.87 -2.95 -25.12
CA GLU A 803 31.46 -4.28 -25.59
C GLU A 803 30.09 -4.22 -26.25
N THR A 804 29.89 -5.06 -27.27
CA THR A 804 28.59 -5.22 -27.92
C THR A 804 27.99 -6.56 -27.59
N TRP A 805 26.80 -6.55 -27.01
CA TRP A 805 25.99 -7.75 -26.84
C TRP A 805 24.77 -7.74 -27.74
N ASN A 806 24.36 -8.93 -28.15
CA ASN A 806 23.28 -9.13 -29.09
C ASN A 806 22.13 -9.81 -28.39
N PHE A 807 20.91 -9.33 -28.61
CA PHE A 807 19.69 -9.81 -27.98
C PHE A 807 18.70 -10.30 -29.03
N GLN A 808 17.93 -11.32 -28.65
CA GLN A 808 16.84 -11.84 -29.48
C GLN A 808 15.77 -12.49 -28.59
N LEU A 809 14.49 -12.29 -28.90
CA LEU A 809 13.42 -13.03 -28.26
C LEU A 809 13.17 -14.34 -29.00
N TRP A 810 13.13 -15.45 -28.25
CA TRP A 810 12.54 -16.71 -28.71
C TRP A 810 11.10 -16.81 -28.18
N TYR A 811 10.15 -17.24 -29.00
CA TYR A 811 8.75 -17.39 -28.57
C TYR A 811 8.05 -18.58 -29.22
N ARG A 812 6.99 -19.07 -28.57
CA ARG A 812 6.09 -20.11 -29.11
C ARG A 812 5.30 -19.56 -30.29
N ASP A 813 5.18 -20.36 -31.34
CA ASP A 813 4.46 -19.97 -32.56
C ASP A 813 3.68 -21.17 -33.13
N ASN A 814 2.69 -20.93 -33.99
CA ASN A 814 1.86 -21.95 -34.61
C ASN A 814 1.72 -21.69 -36.13
N ASN A 815 2.79 -21.84 -36.90
CA ASN A 815 2.79 -21.67 -38.34
C ASN A 815 3.48 -22.87 -38.99
N PRO A 816 2.91 -23.62 -39.95
CA PRO A 816 1.50 -24.00 -39.99
C PRO A 816 1.09 -24.96 -38.85
N THR A 817 2.04 -25.47 -38.05
CA THR A 817 1.83 -26.35 -36.89
C THR A 817 2.54 -25.79 -35.65
N SER A 818 2.32 -26.39 -34.47
CA SER A 818 2.96 -25.94 -33.22
C SER A 818 4.49 -25.99 -33.33
N THR A 819 5.12 -24.84 -33.11
CA THR A 819 6.56 -24.61 -33.30
C THR A 819 7.04 -23.46 -32.40
N SER A 820 8.14 -22.82 -32.79
CA SER A 820 8.65 -21.57 -32.23
C SER A 820 9.16 -20.67 -33.34
N ASN A 821 9.34 -19.40 -33.02
CA ASN A 821 9.92 -18.40 -33.92
C ASN A 821 10.76 -17.41 -33.08
N THR A 822 11.40 -16.45 -33.74
CA THR A 822 12.29 -15.45 -33.12
C THR A 822 12.00 -14.04 -33.62
N SER A 823 12.38 -13.04 -32.84
CA SER A 823 12.44 -11.64 -33.30
C SER A 823 13.64 -11.41 -34.22
N ASN A 824 13.82 -10.19 -34.74
CA ASN A 824 15.12 -9.74 -35.23
C ASN A 824 16.19 -9.74 -34.11
N GLY A 825 17.46 -9.69 -34.51
CA GLY A 825 18.62 -9.56 -33.62
C GLY A 825 19.00 -8.10 -33.41
N LEU A 826 19.12 -7.69 -32.16
CA LEU A 826 19.46 -6.32 -31.76
C LEU A 826 20.84 -6.27 -31.12
N ALA A 827 21.78 -5.51 -31.68
CA ALA A 827 23.12 -5.33 -31.15
C ALA A 827 23.22 -4.04 -30.32
N VAL A 828 23.56 -4.14 -29.04
CA VAL A 828 23.72 -3.00 -28.13
C VAL A 828 25.19 -2.87 -27.74
N THR A 829 25.81 -1.74 -28.07
CA THR A 829 27.16 -1.40 -27.62
C THR A 829 27.06 -0.60 -26.33
N PHE A 830 27.62 -1.13 -25.23
CA PHE A 830 27.57 -0.50 -23.92
C PHE A 830 28.62 0.61 -23.78
N ASN A 831 28.29 1.67 -23.05
CA ASN A 831 29.17 2.81 -22.80
C ASN A 831 29.36 3.16 -21.32
#